data_AF-A0A177DFM8-F1
#
_entry.id   AF-A0A177DFM8-F1
#
_cell.length_a   1.000
_cell.length_b   1.000
_cell.length_c   1.000
_cell.angle_alpha   90.00
_cell.angle_beta   90.00
_cell.angle_gamma   90.00
#
_symmetry.space_group_name_H-M   'P 1'
#
loop_
_entity.id
_entity.type
_entity.pdbx_description
1 polymer ?
#
loop_
_entity_poly.entity_id
_entity_poly.type
_entity_poly.pdbx_seq_one_letter_code
_entity_poly.pdbx_strand_id
1 'polypeptide(L)'
;MSCSTSTQVVPIGSRRVVFEGLENSQHLHRVSESETPSERSRSSPFSMIIHDDEPMSELWNRIEEHGFQKPLELIIDDVKYREDARKYVVSNHDEVVVVTDDQISTKNTIRLTESLISHANTHHGPDIDFNITPISSSKRAVETNYGFHVSFERTPRMPDDNRLHQLPASLGSYELFSVKAYSSHLPNNICKRGGVFFPMWQREAMWLNFEPKQHKWAVRVFMGHVNTISGHTIEETADKEVEDQQQDYIVIPGQPWLDGICVAPGVVRQFVAMPLGSGYTVEGQKTSKEQHGGLQLEITPELFPKQRLWSYGKDKHIVKSARGFPSGLDEMKTPEQLGRNIGDVLRSYPADSIYEEPLKIKHLAKPGSYITCRVIAQMHFATLPSMQPSYSSRLRSSYSVHVRCDTNSGSPGQLPMAPIKDTLEIPSASALHSLLPEQVTEFSSKTESLDYNSEDNTKRELEVNDARDISAMGLAAGGKLIQDIYKDPYPATLWNHSAARILHVHILDPVSCEKVTHIVPRPPSMDAKAYTEASGQFFVVKEKVDERLHGGDFDNVKSVIQMDQQVGISTEPEFDPTKPKMCTTCELRLCDCIIRPCDHQFCNVCIKRIEQNSNEDSASAHREWNCPTCDSMVSHVAGFSAPMNLPGEEPLRVKVPVNVLEIEDGRVRFESVQKTRI
;
A
#
# COMPACT_ATOMS: atom_id res chain seq x y z
N MET A 1 59.99 36.06 -9.87
CA MET A 1 59.80 35.89 -8.41
C MET A 1 60.04 34.43 -8.09
N SER A 2 60.89 34.13 -7.11
CA SER A 2 61.17 32.77 -6.66
C SER A 2 59.96 32.20 -5.92
N CYS A 3 59.34 31.16 -6.47
CA CYS A 3 58.33 30.41 -5.75
C CYS A 3 59.03 29.53 -4.71
N SER A 4 58.82 29.82 -3.44
CA SER A 4 59.27 28.97 -2.35
C SER A 4 58.56 27.63 -2.42
N THR A 5 59.32 26.54 -2.52
CA THR A 5 58.81 25.20 -2.27
C THR A 5 58.45 25.07 -0.79
N SER A 6 57.27 25.56 -0.43
CA SER A 6 56.61 25.23 0.82
C SER A 6 56.41 23.72 0.82
N THR A 7 57.13 23.02 1.70
CA THR A 7 56.90 21.61 1.97
C THR A 7 55.57 21.48 2.71
N GLN A 8 54.46 21.63 1.98
CA GLN A 8 53.12 21.45 2.52
C GLN A 8 53.04 20.05 3.13
N VAL A 9 52.95 20.00 4.45
CA VAL A 9 52.70 18.78 5.21
C VAL A 9 51.40 18.19 4.68
N VAL A 10 51.48 16.99 4.12
CA VAL A 10 50.29 16.30 3.62
C VAL A 10 49.47 15.88 4.84
N PRO A 11 48.20 16.32 4.98
CA PRO A 11 47.37 15.94 6.12
C PRO A 11 47.17 14.42 6.19
N ILE A 12 46.93 13.92 7.40
CA ILE A 12 46.54 12.52 7.61
C ILE A 12 45.22 12.27 6.86
N GLY A 13 45.16 11.20 6.07
CA GLY A 13 44.01 10.92 5.20
C GLY A 13 43.99 11.75 3.91
N SER A 14 45.09 12.42 3.54
CA SER A 14 45.23 13.08 2.25
C SER A 14 46.48 12.60 1.51
N ARG A 15 46.50 12.79 0.20
CA ARG A 15 47.62 12.41 -0.67
C ARG A 15 47.91 13.52 -1.67
N ARG A 16 49.18 13.66 -2.02
CA ARG A 16 49.62 14.61 -3.04
C ARG A 16 49.68 13.92 -4.40
N VAL A 17 48.96 14.49 -5.37
CA VAL A 17 48.96 14.07 -6.77
C VAL A 17 49.73 15.11 -7.57
N VAL A 18 50.66 14.68 -8.42
CA VAL A 18 51.51 15.55 -9.24
C VAL A 18 51.26 15.24 -10.70
N PHE A 19 50.93 16.25 -11.51
CA PHE A 19 50.76 16.14 -12.95
C PHE A 19 51.93 16.80 -13.69
N GLU A 20 52.54 16.04 -14.60
CA GLU A 20 53.62 16.44 -15.49
C GLU A 20 53.11 16.42 -16.95
N GLY A 21 53.20 17.56 -17.64
CA GLY A 21 52.86 17.67 -19.07
C GLY A 21 51.40 18.00 -19.41
N LEU A 22 50.52 18.29 -18.44
CA LEU A 22 49.16 18.77 -18.75
C LEU A 22 49.19 20.19 -19.33
N GLU A 23 48.44 20.40 -20.42
CA GLU A 23 48.25 21.73 -21.01
C GLU A 23 47.30 22.60 -20.18
N ASN A 24 47.64 23.88 -20.09
CA ASN A 24 46.81 24.89 -19.42
C ASN A 24 45.69 25.35 -20.37
N SER A 25 44.44 25.26 -19.92
CA SER A 25 43.23 25.56 -20.71
C SER A 25 43.13 27.02 -21.15
N GLN A 26 43.76 27.97 -20.43
CA GLN A 26 43.78 29.38 -20.82
C GLN A 26 44.72 29.65 -22.01
N HIS A 27 45.77 28.85 -22.21
CA HIS A 27 46.69 29.01 -23.34
C HIS A 27 46.04 28.66 -24.69
N LEU A 28 45.05 27.76 -24.72
CA LEU A 28 44.32 27.37 -25.94
C LEU A 28 43.47 28.50 -26.55
N HIS A 29 43.17 29.57 -25.80
CA HIS A 29 42.50 30.76 -26.32
C HIS A 29 43.46 31.87 -26.80
N ARG A 30 44.78 31.67 -26.70
CA ARG A 30 45.81 32.55 -27.26
C ARG A 30 46.91 31.73 -27.95
N VAL A 31 46.61 31.25 -29.15
CA VAL A 31 47.64 30.76 -30.09
C VAL A 31 47.43 31.44 -31.44
N SER A 32 48.29 32.41 -31.76
CA SER A 32 48.55 32.83 -33.14
C SER A 32 49.54 31.85 -33.77
N GLU A 33 49.46 31.66 -35.10
CA GLU A 33 50.14 30.59 -35.85
C GLU A 33 51.67 30.77 -36.04
N SER A 34 52.40 31.23 -35.02
CA SER A 34 53.81 31.66 -35.16
C SER A 34 54.74 31.27 -34.01
N GLU A 35 54.56 30.10 -33.40
CA GLU A 35 55.50 29.54 -32.41
C GLU A 35 55.89 28.10 -32.77
N THR A 36 57.17 27.77 -32.59
CA THR A 36 57.75 26.48 -33.00
C THR A 36 57.57 25.39 -31.94
N PRO A 37 57.62 24.09 -32.31
CA PRO A 37 57.36 22.99 -31.35
C PRO A 37 58.31 22.94 -30.15
N SER A 38 59.49 23.55 -30.23
CA SER A 38 60.51 23.56 -29.17
C SER A 38 60.22 24.49 -27.99
N GLU A 39 59.22 25.38 -28.07
CA GLU A 39 58.82 26.26 -26.97
C GLU A 39 57.55 25.77 -26.24
N ARG A 40 56.79 24.84 -26.84
CA ARG A 40 55.56 24.25 -26.27
C ARG A 40 55.79 23.14 -25.23
N SER A 41 56.72 23.28 -24.29
CA SER A 41 56.85 22.29 -23.19
C SER A 41 57.69 22.76 -21.99
N ARG A 42 57.18 23.75 -21.26
CA ARG A 42 57.45 23.88 -19.81
C ARG A 42 56.17 24.18 -19.03
N SER A 43 55.19 23.29 -19.15
CA SER A 43 54.15 23.16 -18.12
C SER A 43 54.86 22.78 -16.81
N SER A 44 55.03 23.73 -15.89
CA SER A 44 55.57 23.45 -14.56
C SER A 44 54.75 22.31 -13.92
N PRO A 45 55.38 21.32 -13.26
CA PRO A 45 54.65 20.23 -12.64
C PRO A 45 53.65 20.79 -11.63
N PHE A 46 52.38 20.49 -11.85
CA PHE A 46 51.28 20.94 -11.01
C PHE A 46 51.02 19.88 -9.94
N SER A 47 51.10 20.25 -8.67
CA SER A 47 50.78 19.36 -7.56
C SER A 47 49.57 19.86 -6.77
N MET A 48 48.63 18.98 -6.48
CA MET A 48 47.53 19.23 -5.55
C MET A 48 47.59 18.25 -4.38
N ILE A 49 46.95 18.63 -3.27
CA ILE A 49 46.61 17.71 -2.18
C ILE A 49 45.11 17.41 -2.28
N ILE A 50 44.76 16.14 -2.20
CA ILE A 50 43.39 15.66 -2.28
C ILE A 50 43.12 14.68 -1.13
N HIS A 51 41.92 14.69 -0.55
CA HIS A 51 41.60 13.81 0.57
C HIS A 51 41.25 12.40 0.07
N ASP A 52 41.67 11.37 0.80
CA ASP A 52 41.59 9.96 0.38
C ASP A 52 40.16 9.45 0.20
N ASP A 53 39.21 10.08 0.90
CA ASP A 53 37.78 9.79 0.82
C ASP A 53 37.00 10.62 -0.21
N GLU A 54 37.63 11.56 -0.91
CA GLU A 54 37.00 12.29 -2.00
C GLU A 54 36.80 11.38 -3.24
N PRO A 55 35.72 11.59 -4.02
CA PRO A 55 35.46 10.84 -5.25
C PRO A 55 36.42 11.23 -6.37
N MET A 56 36.67 10.31 -7.31
CA MET A 56 37.52 10.57 -8.48
C MET A 56 37.12 11.81 -9.29
N SER A 57 35.84 12.15 -9.38
CA SER A 57 35.37 13.37 -10.05
C SER A 57 35.98 14.65 -9.46
N GLU A 58 36.31 14.67 -8.17
CA GLU A 58 36.91 15.82 -7.51
C GLU A 58 38.37 16.05 -7.94
N LEU A 59 39.11 14.98 -8.25
CA LEU A 59 40.43 15.09 -8.87
C LEU A 59 40.34 15.77 -10.25
N TRP A 60 39.31 15.46 -11.03
CA TRP A 60 39.07 16.09 -12.34
C TRP A 60 38.65 17.55 -12.19
N ASN A 61 37.75 17.87 -11.25
CA ASN A 61 37.34 19.25 -10.98
C ASN A 61 38.53 20.11 -10.58
N ARG A 62 39.38 19.64 -9.65
CA ARG A 62 40.58 20.39 -9.24
C ARG A 62 41.59 20.59 -10.37
N ILE A 63 41.70 19.68 -11.33
CA ILE A 63 42.51 19.90 -12.56
C ILE A 63 41.94 21.08 -13.35
N GLU A 64 40.63 21.12 -13.55
CA GLU A 64 39.95 22.20 -14.30
C GLU A 64 40.00 23.55 -13.58
N GLU A 65 39.79 23.58 -12.26
CA GLU A 65 39.90 24.79 -11.42
C GLU A 65 41.30 25.42 -11.44
N HIS A 66 42.35 24.60 -11.48
CA HIS A 66 43.72 25.07 -11.63
C HIS A 66 44.06 25.49 -13.07
N GLY A 67 43.08 25.48 -13.97
CA GLY A 67 43.22 25.92 -15.35
C GLY A 67 43.94 24.91 -16.24
N PHE A 68 43.83 23.61 -15.97
CA PHE A 68 44.37 22.55 -16.82
C PHE A 68 43.25 21.78 -17.54
N GLN A 69 43.58 21.13 -18.66
CA GLN A 69 42.60 20.26 -19.34
C GLN A 69 42.33 18.97 -18.55
N LYS A 70 41.06 18.61 -18.40
CA LYS A 70 40.63 17.31 -17.85
C LYS A 70 41.14 16.15 -18.73
N PRO A 71 41.82 15.14 -18.18
CA PRO A 71 42.22 13.95 -18.93
C PRO A 71 41.01 13.07 -19.26
N LEU A 72 41.08 12.27 -20.33
CA LEU A 72 40.01 11.33 -20.68
C LEU A 72 40.01 10.10 -19.74
N GLU A 73 41.19 9.64 -19.37
CA GLU A 73 41.41 8.53 -18.45
C GLU A 73 42.80 8.64 -17.80
N LEU A 74 42.90 8.15 -16.57
CA LEU A 74 44.17 7.87 -15.88
C LEU A 74 44.46 6.37 -16.00
N ILE A 75 45.73 6.01 -16.23
CA ILE A 75 46.19 4.63 -16.32
C ILE A 75 47.15 4.37 -15.17
N ILE A 76 46.77 3.51 -14.23
CA ILE A 76 47.59 3.08 -13.08
C ILE A 76 47.65 1.55 -13.11
N ASP A 77 48.86 0.99 -13.05
CA ASP A 77 49.10 -0.46 -13.11
C ASP A 77 48.33 -1.15 -14.27
N ASP A 78 48.36 -0.50 -15.44
CA ASP A 78 47.63 -0.82 -16.69
C ASP A 78 46.09 -0.89 -16.59
N VAL A 79 45.50 -0.52 -15.43
CA VAL A 79 44.05 -0.30 -15.26
C VAL A 79 43.68 1.13 -15.64
N LYS A 80 42.62 1.28 -16.45
CA LYS A 80 42.07 2.57 -16.89
C LYS A 80 40.96 3.05 -15.95
N TYR A 81 41.07 4.28 -15.46
CA TYR A 81 40.11 4.94 -14.60
C TYR A 81 39.62 6.24 -15.24
N ARG A 82 38.32 6.54 -15.11
CA ARG A 82 37.65 7.74 -15.66
C ARG A 82 37.05 8.61 -14.56
N GLU A 83 36.67 9.83 -14.90
CA GLU A 83 36.00 10.80 -14.00
C GLU A 83 34.77 10.20 -13.29
N ASP A 84 34.01 9.37 -14.02
CA ASP A 84 32.79 8.70 -13.58
C ASP A 84 33.02 7.27 -13.04
N ALA A 85 34.27 6.85 -12.81
CA ALA A 85 34.57 5.49 -12.37
C ALA A 85 33.89 5.15 -11.04
N ARG A 86 33.16 4.03 -11.04
CA ARG A 86 32.49 3.47 -9.86
C ARG A 86 33.08 2.11 -9.50
N LYS A 87 32.94 1.73 -8.23
CA LYS A 87 33.20 0.37 -7.76
C LYS A 87 31.93 -0.23 -7.17
N TYR A 88 31.83 -1.54 -7.24
CA TYR A 88 30.79 -2.31 -6.55
C TYR A 88 31.14 -2.44 -5.07
N VAL A 89 30.17 -2.17 -4.22
CA VAL A 89 30.24 -2.43 -2.78
C VAL A 89 29.13 -3.41 -2.43
N VAL A 90 29.48 -4.44 -1.67
CA VAL A 90 28.51 -5.37 -1.08
C VAL A 90 27.99 -4.73 0.21
N SER A 91 26.68 -4.62 0.33
CA SER A 91 26.00 -4.07 1.50
C SER A 91 26.33 -4.89 2.76
N ASN A 92 26.25 -4.25 3.93
CA ASN A 92 26.36 -4.96 5.21
C ASN A 92 25.29 -6.06 5.30
N HIS A 93 25.61 -7.11 6.05
CA HIS A 93 24.73 -8.26 6.26
C HIS A 93 24.49 -8.50 7.75
N ASP A 94 23.35 -9.10 8.04
CA ASP A 94 23.04 -9.66 9.34
C ASP A 94 23.49 -11.13 9.37
N GLU A 95 24.12 -11.55 10.46
CA GLU A 95 24.35 -12.97 10.74
C GLU A 95 23.09 -13.56 11.40
N VAL A 96 22.60 -14.67 10.87
CA VAL A 96 21.37 -15.35 11.28
C VAL A 96 21.70 -16.79 11.66
N VAL A 97 21.47 -17.15 12.92
CA VAL A 97 21.80 -18.47 13.48
C VAL A 97 20.62 -19.43 13.29
N VAL A 98 20.89 -20.64 12.81
CA VAL A 98 19.87 -21.70 12.72
C VAL A 98 19.58 -22.24 14.11
N VAL A 99 18.31 -22.21 14.52
CA VAL A 99 17.82 -22.67 15.83
C VAL A 99 16.81 -23.82 15.69
N THR A 100 16.48 -24.48 16.80
CA THR A 100 15.43 -25.50 16.86
C THR A 100 14.04 -24.87 16.66
N ASP A 101 13.08 -25.65 16.17
CA ASP A 101 11.75 -25.12 15.77
C ASP A 101 10.85 -24.68 16.95
N ASP A 102 11.21 -25.04 18.18
CA ASP A 102 10.60 -24.57 19.43
C ASP A 102 11.07 -23.16 19.85
N GLN A 103 12.19 -22.67 19.28
CA GLN A 103 12.72 -21.34 19.58
C GLN A 103 12.05 -20.24 18.75
N ILE A 104 12.05 -19.02 19.28
CA ILE A 104 11.48 -17.86 18.60
C ILE A 104 12.39 -17.46 17.42
N SER A 105 11.77 -17.30 16.24
CA SER A 105 12.44 -16.74 15.07
C SER A 105 12.57 -15.22 15.23
N THR A 106 13.73 -14.67 14.90
CA THR A 106 14.06 -13.25 15.06
C THR A 106 14.92 -12.76 13.91
N LYS A 107 15.20 -11.45 13.82
CA LYS A 107 16.14 -10.89 12.84
C LYS A 107 17.51 -11.59 12.79
N ASN A 108 17.93 -12.27 13.87
CA ASN A 108 19.21 -12.97 13.97
C ASN A 108 19.10 -14.47 14.28
N THR A 109 17.89 -15.05 14.31
CA THR A 109 17.65 -16.49 14.48
C THR A 109 16.60 -16.98 13.49
N ILE A 110 16.81 -18.15 12.88
CA ILE A 110 15.85 -18.77 11.96
C ILE A 110 15.61 -20.23 12.36
N ARG A 111 14.34 -20.68 12.35
CA ARG A 111 14.02 -22.07 12.68
C ARG A 111 14.51 -23.03 11.61
N LEU A 112 14.80 -24.28 11.99
CA LEU A 112 15.36 -25.30 11.10
C LEU A 112 14.44 -25.63 9.89
N THR A 113 13.13 -25.58 10.11
CA THR A 113 12.06 -25.84 9.14
C THR A 113 11.38 -24.57 8.57
N GLU A 114 11.85 -23.37 8.94
CA GLU A 114 11.35 -22.11 8.39
C GLU A 114 12.05 -21.79 7.05
N SER A 115 11.31 -21.38 6.03
CA SER A 115 11.91 -20.99 4.74
C SER A 115 12.58 -19.61 4.83
N LEU A 116 13.70 -19.43 4.11
CA LEU A 116 14.43 -18.15 4.13
C LEU A 116 13.56 -16.97 3.65
N ILE A 117 12.62 -17.21 2.74
CA ILE A 117 11.64 -16.22 2.27
C ILE A 117 10.61 -15.87 3.35
N SER A 118 10.15 -16.84 4.16
CA SER A 118 9.23 -16.59 5.27
C SER A 118 9.89 -15.73 6.35
N HIS A 119 11.11 -16.09 6.74
CA HIS A 119 11.94 -15.31 7.67
C HIS A 119 12.16 -13.88 7.18
N ALA A 120 12.57 -13.74 5.92
CA ALA A 120 12.81 -12.45 5.29
C ALA A 120 11.55 -11.58 5.26
N ASN A 121 10.39 -12.15 4.94
CA ASN A 121 9.12 -11.42 4.91
C ASN A 121 8.62 -11.03 6.33
N THR A 122 8.79 -11.90 7.32
CA THR A 122 8.35 -11.66 8.71
C THR A 122 9.17 -10.57 9.40
N HIS A 123 10.46 -10.43 9.04
CA HIS A 123 11.38 -9.54 9.75
C HIS A 123 11.90 -8.34 8.96
N HIS A 124 11.84 -8.42 7.63
CA HIS A 124 12.29 -7.38 6.69
C HIS A 124 11.30 -7.13 5.54
N GLY A 125 10.18 -7.87 5.50
CA GLY A 125 9.09 -7.59 4.59
C GLY A 125 8.37 -6.29 4.96
N PRO A 126 7.53 -5.80 4.07
CA PRO A 126 7.00 -4.46 4.20
C PRO A 126 5.78 -4.38 5.11
N ASP A 127 5.61 -3.23 5.77
CA ASP A 127 4.37 -2.88 6.43
C ASP A 127 3.29 -2.56 5.40
N ILE A 128 2.15 -3.24 5.54
CA ILE A 128 0.96 -3.02 4.71
C ILE A 128 0.13 -1.90 5.34
N ASP A 129 0.05 -0.78 4.63
CA ASP A 129 -0.73 0.39 5.00
C ASP A 129 -1.94 0.58 4.07
N PHE A 130 -3.10 0.87 4.65
CA PHE A 130 -4.34 1.15 3.92
C PHE A 130 -4.50 2.64 3.61
N ASN A 131 -4.69 2.97 2.33
CA ASN A 131 -4.94 4.32 1.84
C ASN A 131 -6.29 4.40 1.14
N ILE A 132 -6.98 5.55 1.21
CA ILE A 132 -8.18 5.81 0.41
C ILE A 132 -7.75 6.61 -0.82
N THR A 133 -7.93 6.05 -2.02
CA THR A 133 -7.58 6.76 -3.27
C THR A 133 -8.80 7.21 -4.06
N PRO A 134 -8.70 8.35 -4.77
CA PRO A 134 -9.70 8.80 -5.73
C PRO A 134 -9.50 8.09 -7.08
N ILE A 135 -10.30 7.05 -7.33
CA ILE A 135 -10.37 6.43 -8.67
C ILE A 135 -11.20 7.34 -9.58
N SER A 136 -10.53 8.25 -10.27
CA SER A 136 -11.16 9.28 -11.10
C SER A 136 -12.19 10.13 -10.32
N SER A 137 -13.03 10.90 -11.00
CA SER A 137 -13.86 11.96 -10.39
C SER A 137 -15.09 11.47 -9.61
N SER A 138 -15.26 10.17 -9.35
CA SER A 138 -16.48 9.66 -8.68
C SER A 138 -16.38 8.34 -7.91
N LYS A 139 -15.29 7.57 -7.99
CA LYS A 139 -15.14 6.32 -7.23
C LYS A 139 -14.05 6.45 -6.16
N ARG A 140 -14.31 6.00 -4.94
CA ARG A 140 -13.29 5.80 -3.89
C ARG A 140 -13.15 4.33 -3.59
N ALA A 141 -11.92 3.90 -3.34
CA ALA A 141 -11.57 2.56 -2.88
C ALA A 141 -10.56 2.64 -1.74
N VAL A 142 -10.35 1.50 -1.09
CA VAL A 142 -9.20 1.29 -0.23
C VAL A 142 -8.16 0.48 -0.99
N GLU A 143 -6.93 0.99 -1.04
CA GLU A 143 -5.78 0.31 -1.61
C GLU A 143 -4.69 0.09 -0.55
N THR A 144 -3.78 -0.85 -0.81
CA THR A 144 -2.52 -0.94 -0.07
C THR A 144 -1.36 -0.42 -0.89
N ASN A 145 -0.30 -0.01 -0.20
CA ASN A 145 1.03 0.26 -0.77
C ASN A 145 1.66 -0.92 -1.56
N TYR A 146 1.03 -2.11 -1.57
CA TYR A 146 1.42 -3.28 -2.34
C TYR A 146 0.39 -3.71 -3.40
N GLY A 147 -0.63 -2.89 -3.66
CA GLY A 147 -1.58 -3.12 -4.75
C GLY A 147 -2.70 -4.12 -4.44
N PHE A 148 -3.07 -4.31 -3.18
CA PHE A 148 -4.44 -4.73 -2.86
C PHE A 148 -5.39 -3.58 -3.17
N HIS A 149 -6.62 -3.87 -3.60
CA HIS A 149 -7.62 -2.84 -3.92
C HIS A 149 -9.05 -3.36 -3.76
N VAL A 150 -9.88 -2.65 -2.98
CA VAL A 150 -11.31 -2.97 -2.76
C VAL A 150 -12.19 -1.72 -2.85
N SER A 151 -13.28 -1.80 -3.61
CA SER A 151 -14.38 -0.84 -3.60
C SER A 151 -15.69 -1.47 -3.13
N PHE A 152 -16.55 -0.65 -2.53
CA PHE A 152 -17.86 -1.05 -2.01
C PHE A 152 -18.92 -0.53 -2.97
N GLU A 153 -19.65 -1.43 -3.61
CA GLU A 153 -20.52 -1.11 -4.75
C GLU A 153 -22.00 -1.20 -4.35
N ARG A 154 -22.80 -0.22 -4.78
CA ARG A 154 -24.26 -0.24 -4.61
C ARG A 154 -24.88 -1.19 -5.61
N THR A 155 -26.02 -1.77 -5.26
CA THR A 155 -26.72 -2.72 -6.10
C THR A 155 -28.21 -2.73 -5.77
N PRO A 156 -29.13 -3.02 -6.72
CA PRO A 156 -30.51 -3.29 -6.37
C PRO A 156 -30.55 -4.49 -5.40
N ARG A 157 -31.35 -4.37 -4.34
CA ARG A 157 -31.66 -5.50 -3.47
C ARG A 157 -32.50 -6.51 -4.26
N MET A 158 -32.02 -7.74 -4.37
CA MET A 158 -32.76 -8.80 -5.04
C MET A 158 -33.88 -9.38 -4.14
N PRO A 159 -35.01 -9.83 -4.72
CA PRO A 159 -36.08 -10.49 -3.97
C PRO A 159 -35.59 -11.68 -3.16
N ASP A 160 -36.18 -11.88 -1.98
CA ASP A 160 -36.10 -13.12 -1.22
C ASP A 160 -37.36 -13.98 -1.45
N ASP A 161 -37.66 -14.22 -2.73
CA ASP A 161 -38.79 -15.03 -3.19
C ASP A 161 -38.48 -16.54 -3.29
N ASN A 162 -37.46 -16.98 -2.55
CA ASN A 162 -36.85 -18.31 -2.60
C ASN A 162 -36.26 -18.75 -3.96
N ARG A 163 -36.20 -17.88 -4.97
CA ARG A 163 -35.50 -18.17 -6.24
C ARG A 163 -34.01 -17.85 -6.15
N LEU A 164 -33.27 -18.35 -7.14
CA LEU A 164 -31.89 -17.94 -7.41
C LEU A 164 -31.89 -16.84 -8.45
N HIS A 165 -31.25 -15.71 -8.13
CA HIS A 165 -31.17 -14.52 -8.98
C HIS A 165 -29.78 -14.39 -9.61
N GLN A 166 -29.72 -13.78 -10.79
CA GLN A 166 -28.46 -13.44 -11.45
C GLN A 166 -27.85 -12.17 -10.85
N LEU A 167 -26.55 -11.96 -11.02
CA LEU A 167 -25.83 -10.85 -10.41
C LEU A 167 -26.18 -9.51 -11.06
N PRO A 168 -26.82 -8.55 -10.36
CA PRO A 168 -27.09 -7.22 -10.91
C PRO A 168 -25.81 -6.37 -11.06
N ALA A 169 -25.80 -5.43 -12.02
CA ALA A 169 -24.70 -4.46 -12.17
C ALA A 169 -24.63 -3.45 -11.02
N SER A 170 -23.44 -2.89 -10.78
CA SER A 170 -23.23 -1.77 -9.85
C SER A 170 -24.09 -0.55 -10.20
N LEU A 171 -24.67 0.05 -9.14
CA LEU A 171 -25.33 1.37 -9.13
C LEU A 171 -24.38 2.48 -8.65
N GLY A 172 -23.07 2.25 -8.72
CA GLY A 172 -22.00 3.15 -8.33
C GLY A 172 -21.41 2.84 -6.95
N SER A 173 -20.12 3.14 -6.78
CA SER A 173 -19.37 2.93 -5.54
C SER A 173 -19.84 3.86 -4.41
N TYR A 174 -19.87 3.39 -3.16
CA TYR A 174 -20.08 4.23 -1.98
C TYR A 174 -18.96 5.28 -1.84
N GLU A 175 -19.29 6.43 -1.25
CA GLU A 175 -18.26 7.40 -0.87
C GLU A 175 -17.64 6.96 0.46
N LEU A 176 -16.32 6.74 0.45
CA LEU A 176 -15.56 6.28 1.61
C LEU A 176 -14.92 7.45 2.35
N PHE A 177 -15.04 7.44 3.68
CA PHE A 177 -14.48 8.42 4.58
C PHE A 177 -13.46 7.75 5.53
N SER A 178 -12.35 8.42 5.82
CA SER A 178 -11.35 7.92 6.77
C SER A 178 -11.81 8.17 8.20
N VAL A 179 -11.84 7.12 9.04
CA VAL A 179 -12.12 7.27 10.48
C VAL A 179 -11.14 8.24 11.14
N LYS A 180 -9.85 8.23 10.73
CA LYS A 180 -8.82 9.13 11.24
C LYS A 180 -9.17 10.61 10.97
N ALA A 181 -9.66 10.93 9.77
CA ALA A 181 -10.00 12.29 9.36
C ALA A 181 -11.23 12.86 10.10
N TYR A 182 -12.17 12.00 10.51
CA TYR A 182 -13.39 12.38 11.24
C TYR A 182 -13.38 11.99 12.72
N SER A 183 -12.20 11.67 13.28
CA SER A 183 -12.04 11.11 14.62
C SER A 183 -12.56 11.98 15.77
N SER A 184 -12.69 13.29 15.57
CA SER A 184 -13.31 14.23 16.54
C SER A 184 -14.83 14.16 16.59
N HIS A 185 -15.48 13.62 15.56
CA HIS A 185 -16.93 13.52 15.42
C HIS A 185 -17.44 12.08 15.50
N LEU A 186 -16.55 11.09 15.68
CA LEU A 186 -16.87 9.67 15.71
C LEU A 186 -16.77 9.08 17.12
N PRO A 187 -17.57 8.05 17.45
CA PRO A 187 -17.51 7.38 18.75
C PRO A 187 -16.15 6.70 19.01
N ASN A 188 -15.70 6.71 20.27
CA ASN A 188 -14.39 6.20 20.68
C ASN A 188 -14.11 4.73 20.28
N ASN A 189 -15.13 3.88 20.19
CA ASN A 189 -14.99 2.49 19.73
C ASN A 189 -14.68 2.40 18.23
N ILE A 190 -15.25 3.28 17.41
CA ILE A 190 -14.93 3.41 15.98
C ILE A 190 -13.51 3.97 15.83
N CYS A 191 -13.20 5.07 16.53
CA CYS A 191 -11.88 5.71 16.48
C CYS A 191 -10.73 4.77 16.89
N LYS A 192 -10.93 3.93 17.92
CA LYS A 192 -9.94 2.92 18.34
C LYS A 192 -9.69 1.81 17.32
N ARG A 193 -10.71 1.41 16.55
CA ARG A 193 -10.59 0.41 15.47
C ARG A 193 -10.00 1.01 14.19
N GLY A 194 -10.19 2.31 13.95
CA GLY A 194 -9.70 2.97 12.76
C GLY A 194 -10.39 2.47 11.48
N GLY A 195 -9.68 2.55 10.34
CA GLY A 195 -10.21 2.13 9.04
C GLY A 195 -11.07 3.19 8.34
N VAL A 196 -12.13 2.74 7.67
CA VAL A 196 -13.00 3.58 6.84
C VAL A 196 -14.47 3.45 7.22
N PHE A 197 -15.30 4.43 6.84
CA PHE A 197 -16.75 4.36 7.00
C PHE A 197 -17.51 4.95 5.81
N PHE A 198 -18.77 4.55 5.65
CA PHE A 198 -19.69 5.09 4.65
C PHE A 198 -21.17 4.93 5.07
N PRO A 199 -22.10 5.72 4.49
CA PRO A 199 -23.53 5.59 4.77
C PRO A 199 -24.18 4.45 3.98
N MET A 200 -25.05 3.68 4.61
CA MET A 200 -26.03 2.82 3.94
C MET A 200 -27.43 3.03 4.52
N TRP A 201 -28.44 3.03 3.65
CA TRP A 201 -29.84 3.07 4.09
C TRP A 201 -30.24 1.72 4.69
N GLN A 202 -31.17 1.72 5.65
CA GLN A 202 -31.80 0.47 6.10
C GLN A 202 -32.36 -0.29 4.89
N ARG A 203 -32.14 -1.61 4.85
CA ARG A 203 -32.57 -2.53 3.79
C ARG A 203 -31.91 -2.30 2.41
N GLU A 204 -30.93 -1.40 2.28
CA GLU A 204 -30.10 -1.25 1.08
C GLU A 204 -29.11 -2.41 0.91
N ALA A 205 -28.78 -2.76 -0.33
CA ALA A 205 -27.86 -3.84 -0.65
C ALA A 205 -26.51 -3.33 -1.19
N MET A 206 -25.44 -4.12 -0.99
CA MET A 206 -24.11 -3.85 -1.52
C MET A 206 -23.35 -5.12 -1.93
N TRP A 207 -22.23 -4.95 -2.61
CA TRP A 207 -21.23 -5.99 -2.88
C TRP A 207 -19.80 -5.44 -2.81
N LEU A 208 -18.81 -6.33 -2.72
CA LEU A 208 -17.39 -6.01 -2.66
C LEU A 208 -16.73 -6.28 -4.01
N ASN A 209 -16.10 -5.27 -4.59
CA ASN A 209 -15.37 -5.35 -5.84
C ASN A 209 -13.86 -5.29 -5.58
N PHE A 210 -13.11 -6.28 -6.07
CA PHE A 210 -11.67 -6.37 -5.92
C PHE A 210 -10.97 -6.19 -7.27
N GLU A 211 -10.03 -5.25 -7.36
CA GLU A 211 -9.26 -5.07 -8.60
C GLU A 211 -7.93 -5.83 -8.51
N PRO A 212 -7.70 -6.86 -9.34
CA PRO A 212 -6.43 -7.56 -9.35
C PRO A 212 -5.32 -6.64 -9.86
N LYS A 213 -4.20 -6.60 -9.13
CA LYS A 213 -2.95 -5.93 -9.54
C LYS A 213 -1.84 -6.98 -9.67
N GLN A 214 -0.60 -6.62 -9.35
CA GLN A 214 0.58 -7.49 -9.51
C GLN A 214 0.64 -8.67 -8.54
N HIS A 215 0.09 -8.52 -7.33
CA HIS A 215 0.27 -9.46 -6.22
C HIS A 215 -0.97 -10.26 -5.90
N LYS A 216 -0.76 -11.43 -5.30
CA LYS A 216 -1.84 -12.30 -4.80
C LYS A 216 -2.18 -12.01 -3.35
N TRP A 217 -3.45 -12.19 -3.02
CA TRP A 217 -4.03 -11.90 -1.72
C TRP A 217 -5.04 -12.99 -1.32
N ALA A 218 -4.91 -13.48 -0.10
CA ALA A 218 -5.98 -14.19 0.60
C ALA A 218 -6.75 -13.18 1.46
N VAL A 219 -8.08 -13.13 1.34
CA VAL A 219 -8.92 -12.18 2.07
C VAL A 219 -10.02 -12.92 2.83
N ARG A 220 -9.94 -12.89 4.17
CA ARG A 220 -11.03 -13.35 5.04
C ARG A 220 -11.98 -12.18 5.21
N VAL A 221 -13.23 -12.36 4.78
CA VAL A 221 -14.29 -11.35 4.90
C VAL A 221 -15.14 -11.71 6.10
N PHE A 222 -15.29 -10.78 7.04
CA PHE A 222 -16.19 -10.91 8.18
C PHE A 222 -17.23 -9.80 8.17
N MET A 223 -18.45 -10.12 8.61
CA MET A 223 -19.49 -9.15 8.95
C MET A 223 -19.79 -9.25 10.44
N GLY A 224 -19.56 -8.18 11.19
CA GLY A 224 -19.67 -8.21 12.65
C GLY A 224 -18.96 -9.41 13.28
N HIS A 225 -17.68 -9.63 12.94
CA HIS A 225 -16.87 -10.77 13.38
C HIS A 225 -17.31 -12.18 12.93
N VAL A 226 -18.39 -12.35 12.15
CA VAL A 226 -18.78 -13.64 11.54
C VAL A 226 -18.21 -13.75 10.12
N ASN A 227 -17.41 -14.79 9.86
CA ASN A 227 -16.80 -15.04 8.56
C ASN A 227 -17.87 -15.34 7.49
N THR A 228 -17.84 -14.66 6.35
CA THR A 228 -18.90 -14.74 5.33
C THR A 228 -18.88 -16.02 4.49
N ILE A 229 -17.84 -16.85 4.60
CA ILE A 229 -17.68 -18.11 3.87
C ILE A 229 -17.97 -19.29 4.78
N SER A 230 -17.35 -19.36 5.95
CA SER A 230 -17.46 -20.51 6.86
C SER A 230 -18.56 -20.38 7.92
N GLY A 231 -19.04 -19.17 8.20
CA GLY A 231 -20.05 -18.90 9.23
C GLY A 231 -19.54 -18.97 10.67
N HIS A 232 -18.24 -19.18 10.89
CA HIS A 232 -17.59 -19.14 12.20
C HIS A 232 -17.27 -17.71 12.65
N THR A 233 -17.11 -17.48 13.95
CA THR A 233 -16.61 -16.20 14.47
C THR A 233 -15.09 -16.07 14.28
N ILE A 234 -14.56 -14.85 14.35
CA ILE A 234 -13.11 -14.61 14.25
C ILE A 234 -12.32 -15.37 15.32
N GLU A 235 -12.87 -15.49 16.54
CA GLU A 235 -12.29 -16.27 17.64
C GLU A 235 -12.25 -17.77 17.31
N GLU A 236 -13.37 -18.35 16.85
CA GLU A 236 -13.46 -19.76 16.43
C GLU A 236 -12.52 -20.12 15.26
N THR A 237 -12.07 -19.12 14.50
CA THR A 237 -11.11 -19.31 13.41
C THR A 237 -9.65 -19.11 13.82
N ALA A 238 -9.39 -18.44 14.94
CA ALA A 238 -8.04 -18.29 15.51
C ALA A 238 -7.59 -19.54 16.27
N ASP A 239 -8.53 -20.28 16.88
CA ASP A 239 -8.26 -21.42 17.77
C ASP A 239 -8.09 -22.78 17.07
N LYS A 240 -8.21 -22.86 15.74
CA LYS A 240 -8.14 -24.14 14.98
C LYS A 240 -6.78 -24.34 14.30
N GLU A 241 -6.24 -25.56 14.36
CA GLU A 241 -5.02 -25.93 13.63
C GLU A 241 -5.22 -25.87 12.11
N VAL A 242 -4.23 -25.34 11.38
CA VAL A 242 -4.33 -24.99 9.95
C VAL A 242 -4.67 -26.18 9.04
N GLU A 243 -4.26 -27.40 9.41
CA GLU A 243 -4.49 -28.61 8.60
C GLU A 243 -5.94 -29.11 8.63
N ASP A 244 -6.73 -28.75 9.65
CA ASP A 244 -8.14 -29.12 9.81
C ASP A 244 -9.12 -27.98 9.42
N GLN A 245 -8.62 -26.80 9.02
CA GLN A 245 -9.48 -25.67 8.65
C GLN A 245 -10.05 -25.80 7.21
N GLN A 246 -11.37 -25.86 7.10
CA GLN A 246 -12.07 -25.56 5.85
C GLN A 246 -11.78 -24.11 5.43
N GLN A 247 -11.35 -23.90 4.18
CA GLN A 247 -11.07 -22.57 3.63
C GLN A 247 -12.23 -21.59 3.86
N ASP A 248 -11.90 -20.43 4.41
CA ASP A 248 -12.81 -19.37 4.83
C ASP A 248 -12.37 -17.97 4.33
N TYR A 249 -11.53 -17.94 3.30
CA TYR A 249 -11.08 -16.76 2.59
C TYR A 249 -11.32 -16.87 1.08
N ILE A 250 -11.34 -15.72 0.40
CA ILE A 250 -11.27 -15.63 -1.06
C ILE A 250 -9.83 -15.39 -1.52
N VAL A 251 -9.51 -15.77 -2.76
CA VAL A 251 -8.19 -15.55 -3.37
C VAL A 251 -8.29 -14.57 -4.52
N ILE A 252 -7.43 -13.55 -4.52
CA ILE A 252 -7.33 -12.52 -5.56
C ILE A 252 -5.91 -12.59 -6.16
N PRO A 253 -5.73 -12.60 -7.49
CA PRO A 253 -6.75 -12.81 -8.53
C PRO A 253 -7.35 -14.21 -8.45
N GLY A 254 -8.63 -14.33 -8.84
CA GLY A 254 -9.40 -15.58 -8.82
C GLY A 254 -10.87 -15.32 -8.48
N GLN A 255 -11.10 -14.64 -7.36
CA GLN A 255 -12.39 -14.15 -6.89
C GLN A 255 -12.44 -12.61 -6.97
N PRO A 256 -12.72 -12.03 -8.14
CA PRO A 256 -12.73 -10.57 -8.33
C PRO A 256 -13.86 -9.83 -7.60
N TRP A 257 -14.87 -10.52 -7.04
CA TRP A 257 -15.92 -9.88 -6.25
C TRP A 257 -16.67 -10.85 -5.32
N LEU A 258 -17.43 -10.29 -4.36
CA LEU A 258 -18.26 -11.02 -3.39
C LEU A 258 -19.55 -10.23 -3.08
N ASP A 259 -20.72 -10.85 -3.29
CA ASP A 259 -22.03 -10.19 -3.12
C ASP A 259 -22.72 -10.53 -1.79
N GLY A 260 -22.29 -11.58 -1.09
CA GLY A 260 -23.09 -12.17 -0.02
C GLY A 260 -22.36 -13.19 0.86
N ILE A 261 -23.09 -13.75 1.82
CA ILE A 261 -22.66 -14.91 2.63
C ILE A 261 -22.83 -16.21 1.86
N CYS A 262 -21.86 -17.13 1.92
CA CYS A 262 -21.87 -18.40 1.17
C CYS A 262 -22.72 -19.46 1.89
N VAL A 263 -24.02 -19.51 1.57
CA VAL A 263 -25.00 -20.38 2.23
C VAL A 263 -25.09 -21.79 1.65
N ALA A 264 -24.60 -21.99 0.41
CA ALA A 264 -24.56 -23.30 -0.26
C ALA A 264 -23.58 -23.23 -1.46
N PRO A 265 -23.19 -24.37 -2.05
CA PRO A 265 -22.25 -24.37 -3.19
C PRO A 265 -22.87 -23.63 -4.39
N GLY A 266 -22.25 -22.52 -4.81
CA GLY A 266 -22.73 -21.68 -5.91
C GLY A 266 -23.86 -20.71 -5.55
N VAL A 267 -24.20 -20.57 -4.26
CA VAL A 267 -25.28 -19.68 -3.80
C VAL A 267 -24.80 -18.81 -2.65
N VAL A 268 -24.94 -17.49 -2.82
CA VAL A 268 -24.78 -16.53 -1.73
C VAL A 268 -26.10 -15.84 -1.37
N ARG A 269 -26.25 -15.37 -0.13
CA ARG A 269 -27.31 -14.40 0.23
C ARG A 269 -26.73 -13.00 0.29
N GLN A 270 -27.30 -12.09 -0.50
CA GLN A 270 -26.80 -10.72 -0.72
C GLN A 270 -26.58 -9.94 0.59
N PHE A 271 -25.54 -9.12 0.68
CA PHE A 271 -25.34 -8.22 1.83
C PHE A 271 -26.41 -7.13 1.87
N VAL A 272 -27.19 -7.07 2.96
CA VAL A 272 -28.24 -6.06 3.16
C VAL A 272 -28.05 -5.34 4.49
N ALA A 273 -28.00 -4.00 4.50
CA ALA A 273 -27.81 -3.22 5.72
C ALA A 273 -29.05 -3.23 6.63
N MET A 274 -28.84 -3.39 7.93
CA MET A 274 -29.86 -3.27 8.98
C MET A 274 -29.29 -2.54 10.21
N PRO A 275 -30.11 -1.81 10.99
CA PRO A 275 -29.66 -1.16 12.21
C PRO A 275 -29.04 -2.15 13.19
N LEU A 276 -27.87 -1.81 13.75
CA LEU A 276 -27.24 -2.61 14.79
C LEU A 276 -28.07 -2.52 16.08
N GLY A 277 -28.31 -3.65 16.74
CA GLY A 277 -29.24 -3.80 17.85
C GLY A 277 -30.66 -4.23 17.46
N SER A 278 -30.97 -4.35 16.15
CA SER A 278 -32.29 -4.82 15.68
C SER A 278 -32.47 -6.34 15.71
N GLY A 279 -31.38 -7.11 15.85
CA GLY A 279 -31.38 -8.58 15.83
C GLY A 279 -31.45 -9.20 14.42
N TYR A 280 -31.49 -8.39 13.36
CA TYR A 280 -31.56 -8.87 11.97
C TYR A 280 -30.18 -9.28 11.42
N THR A 281 -29.08 -8.76 11.97
CA THR A 281 -27.75 -8.94 11.39
C THR A 281 -27.28 -10.40 11.53
N VAL A 282 -26.39 -10.84 10.65
CA VAL A 282 -25.82 -12.19 10.73
C VAL A 282 -25.03 -12.37 12.03
N GLU A 283 -24.32 -11.32 12.47
CA GLU A 283 -23.69 -11.24 13.79
C GLU A 283 -24.71 -11.54 14.92
N GLY A 284 -25.84 -10.84 14.92
CA GLY A 284 -26.92 -11.01 15.90
C GLY A 284 -27.50 -12.41 15.90
N GLN A 285 -27.81 -12.94 14.71
CA GLN A 285 -28.41 -14.27 14.56
C GLN A 285 -27.46 -15.41 14.92
N LYS A 286 -26.15 -15.27 14.68
CA LYS A 286 -25.13 -16.29 14.99
C LYS A 286 -24.62 -16.22 16.42
N THR A 287 -24.44 -15.02 16.99
CA THR A 287 -23.76 -14.81 18.27
C THR A 287 -24.69 -14.39 19.41
N SER A 288 -25.95 -14.08 19.12
CA SER A 288 -26.90 -13.43 20.05
C SER A 288 -26.42 -12.07 20.60
N LYS A 289 -25.48 -11.42 19.91
CA LYS A 289 -24.93 -10.10 20.24
C LYS A 289 -24.84 -9.26 18.96
N GLU A 290 -24.95 -7.95 19.06
CA GLU A 290 -24.74 -7.02 17.94
C GLU A 290 -23.88 -5.85 18.45
N GLN A 291 -22.55 -6.03 18.44
CA GLN A 291 -21.55 -5.13 19.06
C GLN A 291 -20.47 -4.66 18.06
N HIS A 292 -20.30 -5.37 16.95
CA HIS A 292 -19.21 -5.15 16.01
C HIS A 292 -19.70 -4.39 14.78
N GLY A 293 -20.76 -4.86 14.12
CA GLY A 293 -21.34 -4.28 12.91
C GLY A 293 -20.38 -4.25 11.73
N GLY A 294 -20.80 -3.55 10.67
CA GLY A 294 -19.98 -3.30 9.47
C GLY A 294 -19.34 -4.55 8.85
N LEU A 295 -18.14 -4.36 8.29
CA LEU A 295 -17.26 -5.42 7.78
C LEU A 295 -15.87 -5.32 8.41
N GLN A 296 -15.18 -6.46 8.42
CA GLN A 296 -13.76 -6.55 8.73
C GLN A 296 -13.12 -7.40 7.62
N LEU A 297 -12.12 -6.86 6.93
CA LEU A 297 -11.39 -7.56 5.86
C LEU A 297 -9.98 -7.85 6.35
N GLU A 298 -9.70 -9.11 6.71
CA GLU A 298 -8.33 -9.54 6.99
C GLU A 298 -7.64 -9.86 5.66
N ILE A 299 -6.60 -9.10 5.35
CA ILE A 299 -5.94 -9.11 4.06
C ILE A 299 -4.53 -9.67 4.26
N THR A 300 -4.29 -10.87 3.73
CA THR A 300 -3.03 -11.61 3.81
C THR A 300 -2.35 -11.62 2.44
N PRO A 301 -1.15 -11.03 2.28
CA PRO A 301 -0.42 -11.08 1.01
C PRO A 301 0.20 -12.46 0.78
N GLU A 302 0.58 -12.75 -0.47
CA GLU A 302 1.61 -13.75 -0.75
C GLU A 302 2.97 -13.33 -0.14
N LEU A 303 3.85 -14.30 0.11
CA LEU A 303 5.25 -14.05 0.42
C LEU A 303 5.94 -13.36 -0.76
N PHE A 304 6.45 -12.14 -0.53
CA PHE A 304 7.15 -11.39 -1.57
C PHE A 304 8.58 -11.95 -1.72
N PRO A 305 9.03 -12.33 -2.92
CA PRO A 305 10.40 -12.79 -3.12
C PRO A 305 11.41 -11.64 -2.97
N LYS A 306 12.69 -11.98 -2.76
CA LYS A 306 13.83 -11.06 -2.77
C LYS A 306 13.79 -9.90 -1.76
N GLN A 307 13.04 -10.01 -0.66
CA GLN A 307 13.13 -9.04 0.46
C GLN A 307 14.55 -9.01 1.04
N ARG A 308 15.23 -10.17 0.99
CA ARG A 308 16.60 -10.37 1.44
C ARG A 308 17.33 -11.27 0.45
N LEU A 309 18.65 -11.11 0.34
CA LEU A 309 19.51 -12.04 -0.36
C LEU A 309 20.33 -12.85 0.66
N TRP A 310 20.45 -14.15 0.44
CA TRP A 310 21.02 -15.07 1.41
C TRP A 310 22.32 -15.70 0.91
N SER A 311 23.30 -15.91 1.79
CA SER A 311 24.49 -16.73 1.52
C SER A 311 24.82 -17.63 2.70
N TYR A 312 25.67 -18.64 2.45
CA TYR A 312 26.38 -19.32 3.53
C TYR A 312 27.27 -18.33 4.29
N GLY A 313 27.69 -18.71 5.50
CA GLY A 313 28.53 -17.90 6.39
C GLY A 313 29.95 -17.62 5.90
N LYS A 314 30.93 -17.83 6.78
CA LYS A 314 32.25 -17.17 6.73
C LYS A 314 33.03 -17.35 5.41
N ASP A 315 32.85 -18.48 4.72
CA ASP A 315 33.68 -18.85 3.55
C ASP A 315 33.10 -18.48 2.18
N LYS A 316 31.85 -17.98 2.09
CA LYS A 316 31.19 -17.66 0.81
C LYS A 316 30.39 -16.37 0.89
N HIS A 317 31.06 -15.25 0.61
CA HIS A 317 30.40 -13.96 0.39
C HIS A 317 29.76 -13.91 -1.01
N ILE A 318 28.77 -13.04 -1.19
CA ILE A 318 28.17 -12.76 -2.49
C ILE A 318 29.20 -12.08 -3.40
N VAL A 319 29.36 -12.60 -4.62
CA VAL A 319 30.20 -12.02 -5.67
C VAL A 319 29.35 -11.69 -6.89
N LYS A 320 29.61 -10.55 -7.55
CA LYS A 320 28.98 -10.21 -8.83
C LYS A 320 29.44 -11.21 -9.89
N SER A 321 28.52 -12.02 -10.41
CA SER A 321 28.84 -12.93 -11.53
C SER A 321 29.04 -12.16 -12.83
N ALA A 322 29.78 -12.73 -13.78
CA ALA A 322 29.95 -12.16 -15.13
C ALA A 322 28.63 -12.01 -15.91
N ARG A 323 27.52 -12.57 -15.41
CA ARG A 323 26.15 -12.43 -15.95
C ARG A 323 25.27 -11.45 -15.17
N GLY A 324 25.86 -10.64 -14.28
CA GLY A 324 25.20 -9.49 -13.64
C GLY A 324 24.48 -9.78 -12.31
N PHE A 325 24.07 -11.02 -12.05
CA PHE A 325 23.36 -11.37 -10.82
C PHE A 325 24.27 -11.97 -9.73
N PRO A 326 24.01 -11.69 -8.45
CA PRO A 326 24.68 -12.33 -7.32
C PRO A 326 24.20 -13.78 -7.12
N SER A 327 25.12 -14.68 -6.74
CA SER A 327 24.81 -16.09 -6.46
C SER A 327 24.38 -16.30 -5.01
N GLY A 328 23.09 -16.10 -4.71
CA GLY A 328 22.50 -16.38 -3.40
C GLY A 328 22.06 -17.83 -3.19
N LEU A 329 21.58 -18.13 -1.98
CA LEU A 329 20.80 -19.33 -1.67
C LEU A 329 19.40 -19.24 -2.28
N ASP A 330 18.77 -20.39 -2.47
CA ASP A 330 17.37 -20.52 -2.87
C ASP A 330 16.47 -20.14 -1.68
N GLU A 331 15.79 -19.00 -1.77
CA GLU A 331 15.02 -18.45 -0.65
C GLU A 331 13.77 -19.28 -0.31
N MET A 332 13.30 -20.13 -1.24
CA MET A 332 12.15 -21.00 -1.01
C MET A 332 12.45 -22.18 -0.08
N LYS A 333 13.74 -22.42 0.24
CA LYS A 333 14.18 -23.56 1.05
C LYS A 333 14.32 -23.21 2.52
N THR A 334 14.22 -24.23 3.37
CA THR A 334 14.56 -24.17 4.80
C THR A 334 16.06 -24.39 5.02
N PRO A 335 16.63 -24.00 6.17
CA PRO A 335 17.97 -24.38 6.56
C PRO A 335 18.24 -25.90 6.45
N GLU A 336 17.29 -26.74 6.88
CA GLU A 336 17.39 -28.20 6.75
C GLU A 336 17.54 -28.65 5.27
N GLN A 337 16.70 -28.13 4.37
CA GLN A 337 16.75 -28.42 2.93
C GLN A 337 18.02 -27.88 2.25
N LEU A 338 18.72 -26.93 2.89
CA LEU A 338 20.04 -26.41 2.51
C LEU A 338 21.19 -27.16 3.22
N GLY A 339 20.88 -28.28 3.89
CA GLY A 339 21.82 -29.12 4.62
C GLY A 339 22.53 -28.39 5.75
N ARG A 340 21.85 -27.44 6.40
CA ARG A 340 22.33 -26.72 7.59
C ARG A 340 21.91 -27.43 8.86
N ASN A 341 22.73 -27.31 9.89
CA ASN A 341 22.43 -27.83 11.23
C ASN A 341 22.13 -26.68 12.20
N ILE A 342 21.50 -27.00 13.34
CA ILE A 342 21.35 -26.07 14.46
C ILE A 342 22.73 -25.54 14.88
N GLY A 343 22.84 -24.21 15.02
CA GLY A 343 24.10 -23.50 15.29
C GLY A 343 24.88 -23.05 14.05
N ASP A 344 24.51 -23.49 12.83
CA ASP A 344 25.06 -22.91 11.60
C ASP A 344 24.67 -21.43 11.47
N VAL A 345 25.54 -20.64 10.83
CA VAL A 345 25.30 -19.22 10.57
C VAL A 345 25.10 -18.97 9.08
N LEU A 346 23.95 -18.40 8.74
CA LEU A 346 23.64 -17.84 7.43
C LEU A 346 23.91 -16.34 7.43
N ARG A 347 24.16 -15.78 6.26
CA ARG A 347 24.25 -14.33 6.05
C ARG A 347 23.04 -13.85 5.28
N SER A 348 22.39 -12.81 5.79
CA SER A 348 21.21 -12.20 5.22
C SER A 348 21.54 -10.75 4.86
N TYR A 349 21.34 -10.39 3.59
CA TYR A 349 21.71 -9.10 3.02
C TYR A 349 20.43 -8.36 2.59
N PRO A 350 20.40 -7.00 2.63
CA PRO A 350 19.34 -6.22 2.00
C PRO A 350 19.11 -6.61 0.53
N ALA A 351 17.91 -6.36 -0.01
CA ALA A 351 17.59 -6.59 -1.42
C ALA A 351 18.63 -5.91 -2.36
N ASP A 352 18.96 -4.65 -2.08
CA ASP A 352 20.08 -3.91 -2.66
C ASP A 352 21.43 -4.36 -2.04
N SER A 353 21.73 -5.64 -2.21
CA SER A 353 22.92 -6.33 -1.69
C SER A 353 24.23 -5.87 -2.33
N ILE A 354 24.17 -5.27 -3.53
CA ILE A 354 25.31 -4.70 -4.25
C ILE A 354 24.90 -3.35 -4.83
N TYR A 355 25.62 -2.29 -4.47
CA TYR A 355 25.44 -0.95 -5.04
C TYR A 355 26.73 -0.41 -5.64
N GLU A 356 26.64 0.65 -6.44
CA GLU A 356 27.78 1.34 -7.05
C GLU A 356 28.08 2.66 -6.33
N GLU A 357 29.27 2.78 -5.72
CA GLU A 357 29.76 4.07 -5.20
C GLU A 357 30.89 4.64 -6.08
N PRO A 358 31.05 5.97 -6.15
CA PRO A 358 32.19 6.59 -6.82
C PRO A 358 33.51 6.05 -6.30
N LEU A 359 34.45 5.75 -7.20
CA LEU A 359 35.78 5.30 -6.82
C LEU A 359 36.51 6.48 -6.15
N LYS A 360 36.84 6.31 -4.87
CA LYS A 360 37.58 7.31 -4.07
C LYS A 360 39.09 7.24 -4.31
N ILE A 361 39.81 8.35 -4.06
CA ILE A 361 41.26 8.46 -4.31
C ILE A 361 42.09 7.37 -3.60
N LYS A 362 41.70 6.96 -2.39
CA LYS A 362 42.38 5.88 -1.65
C LYS A 362 42.47 4.54 -2.36
N HIS A 363 41.60 4.28 -3.34
CA HIS A 363 41.64 3.03 -4.12
C HIS A 363 42.69 3.06 -5.23
N LEU A 364 43.23 4.24 -5.58
CA LEU A 364 44.19 4.39 -6.69
C LEU A 364 45.61 3.92 -6.33
N ALA A 365 45.97 3.87 -5.04
CA ALA A 365 47.24 3.32 -4.57
C ALA A 365 47.30 3.19 -3.03
N LYS A 366 48.30 2.48 -2.49
CA LYS A 366 48.48 2.23 -1.05
C LYS A 366 48.58 3.51 -0.20
N PRO A 367 48.05 3.52 1.04
CA PRO A 367 48.13 4.67 1.96
C PRO A 367 49.55 5.26 2.06
N GLY A 368 49.65 6.59 2.08
CA GLY A 368 50.93 7.31 2.19
C GLY A 368 51.81 7.34 0.93
N SER A 369 51.44 6.64 -0.15
CA SER A 369 52.20 6.73 -1.42
C SER A 369 51.81 8.00 -2.19
N TYR A 370 52.74 8.54 -2.99
CA TYR A 370 52.48 9.67 -3.90
C TYR A 370 52.06 9.17 -5.29
N ILE A 371 51.19 9.92 -5.96
CA ILE A 371 50.76 9.62 -7.33
C ILE A 371 51.41 10.65 -8.28
N THR A 372 52.24 10.18 -9.21
CA THR A 372 52.88 11.04 -10.23
C THR A 372 52.34 10.67 -11.60
N CYS A 373 51.62 11.59 -12.21
CA CYS A 373 50.86 11.43 -13.45
C CYS A 373 51.55 12.13 -14.62
N ARG A 374 51.81 11.42 -15.71
CA ARG A 374 52.47 11.90 -16.94
C ARG A 374 51.56 11.74 -18.14
N VAL A 375 51.44 12.78 -18.97
CA VAL A 375 50.77 12.67 -20.27
C VAL A 375 51.56 11.71 -21.16
N ILE A 376 50.90 10.67 -21.68
CA ILE A 376 51.50 9.67 -22.57
C ILE A 376 50.96 9.73 -24.01
N ALA A 377 49.78 10.30 -24.21
CA ALA A 377 49.20 10.50 -25.54
C ALA A 377 48.24 11.69 -25.52
N GLN A 378 48.27 12.49 -26.58
CA GLN A 378 47.38 13.62 -26.80
C GLN A 378 46.92 13.58 -28.26
N MET A 379 45.63 13.37 -28.48
CA MET A 379 45.05 13.29 -29.82
C MET A 379 44.12 14.47 -30.08
N HIS A 380 44.27 15.09 -31.25
CA HIS A 380 43.46 16.21 -31.72
C HIS A 380 42.51 15.68 -32.80
N PHE A 381 41.22 15.59 -32.50
CA PHE A 381 40.21 15.19 -33.48
C PHE A 381 39.55 16.45 -34.07
N ALA A 382 39.80 16.69 -35.36
CA ALA A 382 39.05 17.67 -36.13
C ALA A 382 37.67 17.07 -36.47
N THR A 383 36.62 17.54 -35.79
CA THR A 383 35.24 17.21 -36.17
C THR A 383 34.91 17.90 -37.48
N LEU A 384 34.68 17.11 -38.54
CA LEU A 384 34.12 17.64 -39.80
C LEU A 384 32.72 18.23 -39.53
N PRO A 385 32.39 19.41 -40.10
CA PRO A 385 31.09 20.03 -39.89
C PRO A 385 29.97 19.20 -40.53
N SER A 386 28.91 18.94 -39.77
CA SER A 386 27.67 18.39 -40.32
C SER A 386 27.02 19.43 -41.24
N MET A 387 26.56 19.01 -42.42
CA MET A 387 25.99 19.93 -43.42
C MET A 387 24.57 20.38 -43.05
N GLN A 388 24.47 21.43 -42.22
CA GLN A 388 23.27 22.25 -42.04
C GLN A 388 23.70 23.74 -41.94
N PRO A 389 23.24 24.63 -42.83
CA PRO A 389 23.69 26.02 -42.85
C PRO A 389 22.79 26.94 -42.02
N SER A 390 23.15 27.22 -40.75
CA SER A 390 22.92 28.52 -40.09
C SER A 390 23.54 28.54 -38.67
N TYR A 391 23.89 29.74 -38.21
CA TYR A 391 24.64 30.05 -36.98
C TYR A 391 26.13 29.64 -36.95
N SER A 392 26.94 30.52 -36.35
CA SER A 392 28.40 30.39 -36.27
C SER A 392 28.83 29.37 -35.22
N SER A 393 28.73 28.09 -35.57
CA SER A 393 29.36 27.02 -34.80
C SER A 393 30.89 27.14 -34.87
N ARG A 394 31.50 27.60 -33.77
CA ARG A 394 32.96 27.44 -33.59
C ARG A 394 33.28 25.95 -33.66
N LEU A 395 34.29 25.57 -34.42
CA LEU A 395 34.85 24.21 -34.43
C LEU A 395 35.18 23.81 -32.98
N ARG A 396 34.42 22.86 -32.42
CA ARG A 396 34.82 22.13 -31.23
C ARG A 396 35.69 20.95 -31.67
N SER A 397 36.98 21.21 -31.91
CA SER A 397 37.96 20.14 -31.89
C SER A 397 37.81 19.37 -30.57
N SER A 398 37.69 18.04 -30.65
CA SER A 398 37.70 17.19 -29.47
C SER A 398 39.13 16.73 -29.22
N TYR A 399 39.58 16.87 -27.97
CA TYR A 399 40.94 16.55 -27.56
C TYR A 399 40.85 15.41 -26.54
N SER A 400 41.66 14.37 -26.70
CA SER A 400 41.77 13.30 -25.70
C SER A 400 43.19 13.22 -25.18
N VAL A 401 43.35 13.50 -23.88
CA VAL A 401 44.61 13.40 -23.14
C VAL A 401 44.57 12.12 -22.31
N HIS A 402 45.51 11.21 -22.58
CA HIS A 402 45.71 9.98 -21.80
C HIS A 402 46.92 10.16 -20.90
N VAL A 403 46.76 9.81 -19.62
CA VAL A 403 47.76 10.06 -18.59
C VAL A 403 48.09 8.73 -17.90
N ARG A 404 49.38 8.35 -17.86
CA ARG A 404 49.86 7.23 -17.04
C ARG A 404 50.33 7.77 -15.71
N CYS A 405 49.94 7.14 -14.61
CA CYS A 405 50.35 7.54 -13.28
C CYS A 405 51.12 6.43 -12.57
N ASP A 406 52.31 6.77 -12.10
CA ASP A 406 53.19 5.90 -11.31
C ASP A 406 52.95 6.15 -9.81
N THR A 407 53.05 5.10 -8.99
CA THR A 407 52.73 5.17 -7.55
C THR A 407 53.98 4.87 -6.72
N ASN A 408 54.53 5.91 -6.07
CA ASN A 408 55.84 5.83 -5.43
C ASN A 408 55.73 5.67 -3.90
N SER A 409 56.24 4.56 -3.37
CA SER A 409 56.37 4.31 -1.93
C SER A 409 57.66 4.96 -1.38
N GLY A 410 57.61 6.26 -1.10
CA GLY A 410 58.77 7.02 -0.63
C GLY A 410 59.03 6.89 0.88
N SER A 411 60.11 6.19 1.25
CA SER A 411 60.78 6.41 2.54
C SER A 411 61.63 7.70 2.51
N PRO A 412 61.66 8.53 3.56
CA PRO A 412 62.22 9.89 3.49
C PRO A 412 63.75 9.98 3.64
N GLY A 413 64.42 10.73 2.75
CA GLY A 413 65.80 11.24 2.93
C GLY A 413 66.52 11.58 1.60
N GLN A 414 67.57 12.42 1.54
CA GLN A 414 68.09 13.45 2.46
C GLN A 414 69.21 14.29 1.75
N LEU A 415 69.67 15.39 2.38
CA LEU A 415 70.99 16.10 2.28
C LEU A 415 71.03 17.40 1.46
N PRO A 416 71.95 18.37 1.77
CA PRO A 416 72.99 18.45 2.84
C PRO A 416 72.69 19.57 3.89
N MET A 417 73.48 19.97 4.92
CA MET A 417 74.75 19.53 5.57
C MET A 417 74.90 20.12 7.00
N ALA A 418 75.91 19.65 7.76
CA ALA A 418 76.63 20.26 8.90
C ALA A 418 75.94 20.40 10.30
N PRO A 419 76.71 20.34 11.43
CA PRO A 419 76.20 19.74 12.69
C PRO A 419 76.27 20.60 13.97
N ILE A 420 75.38 20.34 14.95
CA ILE A 420 75.53 20.71 16.37
C ILE A 420 75.10 19.53 17.28
N LYS A 421 75.69 19.50 18.47
CA LYS A 421 75.79 18.44 19.50
C LYS A 421 74.60 18.29 20.47
N ASP A 422 74.57 17.13 21.13
CA ASP A 422 74.17 16.79 22.53
C ASP A 422 72.82 17.37 23.07
N THR A 423 71.95 16.70 23.85
CA THR A 423 72.05 15.51 24.73
C THR A 423 70.62 14.98 25.04
N LEU A 424 70.50 13.84 25.76
CA LEU A 424 69.46 13.38 26.74
C LEU A 424 68.11 14.17 26.84
N GLU A 425 66.92 13.57 27.09
CA GLU A 425 66.57 12.40 27.92
C GLU A 425 65.09 11.98 27.71
N ILE A 426 64.66 10.84 28.29
CA ILE A 426 63.24 10.40 28.34
C ILE A 426 62.70 10.58 29.76
N PRO A 427 61.45 11.01 29.95
CA PRO A 427 60.61 10.34 30.96
C PRO A 427 59.23 9.88 30.48
N SER A 428 58.68 8.97 31.29
CA SER A 428 57.45 8.21 31.15
C SER A 428 56.13 8.96 31.41
N ALA A 429 55.02 8.32 31.06
CA ALA A 429 53.65 8.77 31.28
C ALA A 429 53.21 8.83 32.75
N SER A 430 52.22 9.69 33.06
CA SER A 430 50.89 9.30 33.58
C SER A 430 50.03 10.49 34.03
N ALA A 431 48.70 10.27 34.08
CA ALA A 431 47.67 11.07 34.79
C ALA A 431 47.38 12.52 34.30
N LEU A 432 46.18 13.10 34.46
CA LEU A 432 44.77 12.61 34.43
C LEU A 432 43.86 13.86 34.49
N HIS A 433 42.59 13.76 34.05
CA HIS A 433 41.57 14.83 34.09
C HIS A 433 41.87 16.07 33.19
N SER A 434 40.90 16.77 32.58
CA SER A 434 39.46 16.88 32.87
C SER A 434 38.62 17.38 31.65
N LEU A 435 37.30 17.22 31.75
CA LEU A 435 36.21 17.92 31.05
C LEU A 435 35.75 17.49 29.62
N LEU A 436 34.44 17.21 29.57
CA LEU A 436 33.47 16.99 28.48
C LEU A 436 32.10 17.45 29.07
N PRO A 437 30.98 17.57 28.32
CA PRO A 437 30.78 17.76 26.87
C PRO A 437 29.74 18.87 26.51
N GLU A 438 29.57 19.15 25.22
CA GLU A 438 28.29 19.60 24.62
C GLU A 438 27.91 18.54 23.55
N GLN A 439 26.92 17.69 23.81
CA GLN A 439 25.50 17.85 23.49
C GLN A 439 25.16 17.83 21.97
N VAL A 440 24.85 16.63 21.48
CA VAL A 440 24.00 16.41 20.30
C VAL A 440 22.81 15.55 20.78
N THR A 441 21.59 16.01 20.52
CA THR A 441 20.36 15.36 20.99
C THR A 441 19.58 14.72 19.84
N GLU A 442 19.68 13.40 19.71
CA GLU A 442 18.57 12.58 19.24
C GLU A 442 17.64 12.30 20.43
N PHE A 443 16.32 12.20 20.22
CA PHE A 443 15.43 11.69 21.26
C PHE A 443 14.40 10.71 20.73
N SER A 444 14.39 9.53 21.35
CA SER A 444 13.51 8.41 21.07
C SER A 444 12.22 8.52 21.89
N SER A 445 11.12 8.04 21.33
CA SER A 445 9.82 7.96 22.01
C SER A 445 9.77 6.80 23.01
N LYS A 446 9.58 7.11 24.29
CA LYS A 446 8.99 6.18 25.26
C LYS A 446 7.98 6.86 26.17
N THR A 447 6.96 6.08 26.48
CA THR A 447 5.84 6.35 27.39
C THR A 447 6.29 6.46 28.84
N GLU A 448 5.67 7.36 29.61
CA GLU A 448 5.12 7.00 30.94
C GLU A 448 4.08 8.01 31.44
N SER A 449 3.31 7.58 32.43
CA SER A 449 2.15 8.25 33.06
C SER A 449 2.50 9.49 33.89
N LEU A 450 1.51 10.35 34.16
CA LEU A 450 1.25 10.94 35.50
C LEU A 450 -0.12 11.64 35.58
N ASP A 451 -0.66 11.72 36.79
CA ASP A 451 -2.07 12.04 37.09
C ASP A 451 -2.39 13.52 37.39
N TYR A 452 -3.66 13.85 37.14
CA TYR A 452 -4.51 14.86 37.81
C TYR A 452 -4.10 16.35 37.91
N ASN A 453 -4.94 17.21 37.33
CA ASN A 453 -5.61 18.24 38.13
C ASN A 453 -6.98 18.61 37.52
N SER A 454 -8.00 18.72 38.38
CA SER A 454 -9.40 18.91 38.00
C SER A 454 -9.84 20.36 38.14
N GLU A 455 -10.35 20.96 37.05
CA GLU A 455 -11.33 22.07 37.07
C GLU A 455 -11.87 22.44 35.67
N ASP A 456 -11.23 22.00 34.57
CA ASP A 456 -11.65 22.28 33.18
C ASP A 456 -12.68 21.26 32.61
N ASN A 457 -13.18 20.33 33.43
CA ASN A 457 -13.95 19.18 32.94
C ASN A 457 -15.38 19.53 32.48
N THR A 458 -16.00 20.55 33.07
CA THR A 458 -17.41 20.92 32.81
C THR A 458 -17.66 21.58 31.45
N LYS A 459 -16.61 22.04 30.73
CA LYS A 459 -16.75 22.45 29.33
C LYS A 459 -16.59 21.26 28.37
N ARG A 460 -15.64 20.37 28.63
CA ARG A 460 -15.46 19.13 27.82
C ARG A 460 -16.66 18.19 27.93
N GLU A 461 -17.31 18.11 29.09
CA GLU A 461 -18.52 17.29 29.26
C GLU A 461 -19.72 17.78 28.43
N LEU A 462 -19.75 19.03 27.97
CA LEU A 462 -20.79 19.54 27.07
C LEU A 462 -20.50 19.19 25.60
N GLU A 463 -19.25 19.23 25.16
CA GLU A 463 -18.85 18.85 23.79
C GLU A 463 -18.87 17.32 23.56
N VAL A 464 -18.69 16.52 24.61
CA VAL A 464 -18.70 15.03 24.53
C VAL A 464 -20.12 14.44 24.41
N ASN A 465 -21.18 15.24 24.55
CA ASN A 465 -22.56 14.72 24.50
C ASN A 465 -23.12 14.53 23.08
N ASP A 466 -22.65 15.26 22.06
CA ASP A 466 -23.16 15.11 20.68
C ASP A 466 -22.70 13.79 20.01
N ALA A 467 -21.60 13.19 20.50
CA ALA A 467 -21.13 11.88 20.03
C ALA A 467 -22.01 10.68 20.49
N ARG A 468 -23.13 10.93 21.17
CA ARG A 468 -23.99 9.88 21.77
C ARG A 468 -25.11 9.37 20.88
N ASP A 469 -25.37 10.00 19.73
CA ASP A 469 -26.46 9.65 18.82
C ASP A 469 -25.95 9.39 17.38
N ILE A 470 -25.04 8.41 17.27
CA ILE A 470 -24.53 7.86 16.01
C ILE A 470 -24.95 6.39 15.94
N SER A 471 -25.90 6.07 15.04
CA SER A 471 -26.36 4.70 14.82
C SER A 471 -25.49 3.97 13.82
N ALA A 472 -24.91 2.85 14.27
CA ALA A 472 -24.18 1.91 13.43
C ALA A 472 -25.14 0.94 12.73
N MET A 473 -24.72 0.43 11.58
CA MET A 473 -25.42 -0.58 10.81
C MET A 473 -24.59 -1.87 10.77
N GLY A 474 -25.27 -3.01 10.78
CA GLY A 474 -24.68 -4.32 10.46
C GLY A 474 -25.26 -4.87 9.15
N LEU A 475 -24.82 -6.07 8.78
CA LEU A 475 -25.28 -6.75 7.57
C LEU A 475 -26.14 -7.96 7.93
N ALA A 476 -27.28 -8.05 7.26
CA ALA A 476 -28.23 -9.15 7.30
C ALA A 476 -28.23 -9.89 5.96
N ALA A 477 -28.79 -11.09 5.94
CA ALA A 477 -28.86 -11.92 4.75
C ALA A 477 -30.02 -11.49 3.83
N GLY A 478 -29.72 -11.17 2.58
CA GLY A 478 -30.68 -10.78 1.54
C GLY A 478 -31.18 -11.94 0.68
N GLY A 479 -31.69 -11.60 -0.51
CA GLY A 479 -32.09 -12.56 -1.54
C GLY A 479 -30.92 -13.42 -2.03
N LYS A 480 -31.24 -14.58 -2.63
CA LYS A 480 -30.24 -15.56 -3.07
C LYS A 480 -29.71 -15.23 -4.47
N LEU A 481 -28.39 -15.16 -4.60
CA LEU A 481 -27.66 -14.89 -5.84
C LEU A 481 -26.86 -16.13 -6.28
N ILE A 482 -26.71 -16.31 -7.59
CA ILE A 482 -25.84 -17.33 -8.18
C ILE A 482 -24.40 -16.80 -8.21
N GLN A 483 -23.55 -17.34 -7.34
CA GLN A 483 -22.14 -16.96 -7.22
C GLN A 483 -21.34 -18.14 -6.66
N ASP A 484 -20.37 -18.63 -7.43
CA ASP A 484 -19.35 -19.54 -6.92
C ASP A 484 -18.31 -18.75 -6.09
N ILE A 485 -17.87 -19.36 -4.99
CA ILE A 485 -16.67 -18.96 -4.25
C ILE A 485 -15.62 -20.04 -4.48
N TYR A 486 -14.45 -19.69 -5.01
CA TYR A 486 -13.46 -20.67 -5.46
C TYR A 486 -12.49 -21.15 -4.37
N LYS A 487 -12.10 -22.43 -4.48
CA LYS A 487 -11.00 -23.05 -3.73
C LYS A 487 -9.68 -22.35 -4.06
N ASP A 488 -8.81 -22.24 -3.06
CA ASP A 488 -7.44 -21.78 -3.26
C ASP A 488 -6.65 -22.81 -4.09
N PRO A 489 -6.11 -22.42 -5.27
CA PRO A 489 -5.26 -23.30 -6.07
C PRO A 489 -3.79 -23.30 -5.62
N TYR A 490 -3.42 -22.49 -4.62
CA TYR A 490 -2.05 -22.30 -4.15
C TYR A 490 -1.76 -23.14 -2.88
N PRO A 491 -0.49 -23.50 -2.62
CA PRO A 491 -0.12 -24.13 -1.36
C PRO A 491 -0.23 -23.12 -0.21
N ALA A 492 -0.67 -23.58 0.98
CA ALA A 492 -0.80 -22.73 2.16
C ALA A 492 0.49 -21.96 2.53
N THR A 493 1.66 -22.53 2.21
CA THR A 493 2.98 -21.88 2.40
C THR A 493 3.23 -20.66 1.51
N LEU A 494 2.32 -20.31 0.58
CA LEU A 494 2.37 -19.06 -0.17
C LEU A 494 2.02 -17.85 0.69
N TRP A 495 1.15 -18.01 1.68
CA TRP A 495 0.51 -16.89 2.39
C TRP A 495 1.35 -16.38 3.56
N ASN A 496 1.57 -15.07 3.61
CA ASN A 496 2.34 -14.43 4.67
C ASN A 496 1.41 -13.93 5.79
N HIS A 497 0.95 -14.87 6.62
CA HIS A 497 0.07 -14.57 7.76
C HIS A 497 0.67 -13.55 8.75
N SER A 498 2.01 -13.41 8.83
CA SER A 498 2.64 -12.39 9.70
C SER A 498 2.41 -10.95 9.21
N ALA A 499 2.20 -10.77 7.91
CA ALA A 499 1.85 -9.50 7.29
C ALA A 499 0.33 -9.31 7.15
N ALA A 500 -0.51 -10.22 7.68
CA ALA A 500 -1.95 -10.04 7.70
C ALA A 500 -2.33 -8.72 8.41
N ARG A 501 -3.26 -7.95 7.82
CA ARG A 501 -3.79 -6.71 8.40
C ARG A 501 -5.30 -6.67 8.24
N ILE A 502 -6.01 -6.24 9.28
CA ILE A 502 -7.47 -6.10 9.25
C ILE A 502 -7.84 -4.66 8.87
N LEU A 503 -8.55 -4.50 7.75
CA LEU A 503 -9.26 -3.27 7.41
C LEU A 503 -10.64 -3.29 8.06
N HIS A 504 -10.86 -2.40 9.03
CA HIS A 504 -12.19 -2.15 9.58
C HIS A 504 -13.00 -1.23 8.66
N VAL A 505 -14.24 -1.62 8.39
CA VAL A 505 -15.18 -0.90 7.53
C VAL A 505 -16.47 -0.71 8.31
N HIS A 506 -16.71 0.50 8.80
CA HIS A 506 -17.90 0.83 9.58
C HIS A 506 -19.01 1.30 8.65
N ILE A 507 -20.24 0.88 8.93
CA ILE A 507 -21.41 1.33 8.18
C ILE A 507 -22.25 2.17 9.15
N LEU A 508 -22.55 3.40 8.77
CA LEU A 508 -23.42 4.29 9.53
C LEU A 508 -24.77 4.41 8.83
N ASP A 509 -25.82 4.72 9.58
CA ASP A 509 -27.05 5.18 8.95
C ASP A 509 -26.81 6.56 8.27
N PRO A 510 -27.65 6.95 7.29
CA PRO A 510 -27.44 8.18 6.53
C PRO A 510 -27.46 9.44 7.39
N VAL A 511 -28.34 9.53 8.40
CA VAL A 511 -28.46 10.70 9.28
C VAL A 511 -27.21 10.83 10.15
N SER A 512 -26.73 9.72 10.72
CA SER A 512 -25.48 9.75 11.49
C SER A 512 -24.26 10.06 10.63
N CYS A 513 -24.21 9.56 9.40
CA CYS A 513 -23.14 9.91 8.48
C CYS A 513 -23.17 11.40 8.09
N GLU A 514 -24.35 11.99 7.87
CA GLU A 514 -24.50 13.41 7.57
C GLU A 514 -24.09 14.28 8.78
N LYS A 515 -24.48 13.90 10.01
CA LYS A 515 -24.01 14.55 11.25
C LYS A 515 -22.48 14.58 11.34
N VAL A 516 -21.82 13.46 11.00
CA VAL A 516 -20.35 13.31 11.10
C VAL A 516 -19.60 14.03 9.97
N THR A 517 -20.11 14.00 8.75
CA THR A 517 -19.38 14.44 7.54
C THR A 517 -19.81 15.79 7.00
N HIS A 518 -21.01 16.26 7.37
CA HIS A 518 -21.74 17.37 6.75
C HIS A 518 -21.99 17.20 5.24
N ILE A 519 -21.93 15.95 4.73
CA ILE A 519 -22.20 15.59 3.35
C ILE A 519 -23.51 14.80 3.32
N VAL A 520 -24.51 15.32 2.61
CA VAL A 520 -25.81 14.67 2.42
C VAL A 520 -25.61 13.34 1.66
N PRO A 521 -25.95 12.18 2.24
CA PRO A 521 -25.82 10.90 1.56
C PRO A 521 -26.71 10.82 0.33
N ARG A 522 -26.27 10.07 -0.69
CA ARG A 522 -27.09 9.82 -1.88
C ARG A 522 -28.38 9.07 -1.48
N PRO A 523 -29.55 9.38 -2.09
CA PRO A 523 -30.80 8.65 -1.87
C PRO A 523 -30.64 7.14 -2.08
N PRO A 524 -31.45 6.29 -1.42
CA PRO A 524 -31.31 4.82 -1.48
C PRO A 524 -31.38 4.27 -2.90
N SER A 525 -30.79 3.09 -3.11
CA SER A 525 -30.83 2.41 -4.41
C SER A 525 -32.27 2.18 -4.87
N MET A 526 -32.50 2.25 -6.18
CA MET A 526 -33.80 1.86 -6.75
C MET A 526 -34.08 0.37 -6.49
N ASP A 527 -35.35 0.01 -6.35
CA ASP A 527 -35.73 -1.40 -6.20
C ASP A 527 -35.45 -2.22 -7.47
N ALA A 528 -35.38 -3.55 -7.34
CA ALA A 528 -35.07 -4.44 -8.46
C ALA A 528 -36.08 -4.35 -9.63
N LYS A 529 -37.33 -3.95 -9.37
CA LYS A 529 -38.33 -3.76 -10.42
C LYS A 529 -38.00 -2.49 -11.23
N ALA A 530 -37.81 -1.36 -10.55
CA ALA A 530 -37.42 -0.09 -11.18
C ALA A 530 -36.08 -0.23 -11.91
N TYR A 531 -35.12 -0.97 -11.35
CA TYR A 531 -33.85 -1.31 -12.00
C TYR A 531 -34.08 -2.05 -13.33
N THR A 532 -34.96 -3.05 -13.31
CA THR A 532 -35.31 -3.83 -14.50
C THR A 532 -36.05 -2.99 -15.54
N GLU A 533 -37.00 -2.16 -15.12
CA GLU A 533 -37.74 -1.23 -15.99
C GLU A 533 -36.82 -0.18 -16.62
N ALA A 534 -35.76 0.23 -15.91
CA ALA A 534 -34.67 1.07 -16.43
C ALA A 534 -33.66 0.34 -17.35
N SER A 535 -33.96 -0.90 -17.78
CA SER A 535 -33.07 -1.76 -18.58
C SER A 535 -31.73 -2.08 -17.90
N GLY A 536 -31.75 -2.22 -16.57
CA GLY A 536 -30.62 -2.68 -15.77
C GLY A 536 -30.07 -4.04 -16.23
N GLN A 537 -28.77 -4.22 -16.05
CA GLN A 537 -28.04 -5.38 -16.56
C GLN A 537 -27.84 -6.44 -15.47
N PHE A 538 -28.10 -7.69 -15.82
CA PHE A 538 -27.78 -8.83 -14.98
C PHE A 538 -26.64 -9.63 -15.62
N PHE A 539 -25.88 -10.32 -14.79
CA PHE A 539 -24.67 -11.03 -15.17
C PHE A 539 -24.71 -12.49 -14.74
N VAL A 540 -24.32 -13.36 -15.68
CA VAL A 540 -23.98 -14.76 -15.44
C VAL A 540 -22.46 -14.90 -15.43
N VAL A 541 -21.97 -15.60 -14.41
CA VAL A 541 -20.60 -16.11 -14.37
C VAL A 541 -20.61 -17.55 -14.88
N LYS A 542 -19.54 -17.95 -15.56
CA LYS A 542 -19.33 -19.37 -15.86
C LYS A 542 -19.05 -20.12 -14.56
N GLU A 543 -20.02 -20.92 -14.11
CA GLU A 543 -19.86 -21.79 -12.95
C GLU A 543 -18.65 -22.74 -13.12
N LYS A 544 -17.86 -22.90 -12.06
CA LYS A 544 -16.77 -23.88 -11.96
C LYS A 544 -17.09 -24.85 -10.82
N VAL A 545 -18.07 -25.71 -11.05
CA VAL A 545 -18.68 -26.60 -10.04
C VAL A 545 -17.65 -27.47 -9.28
N ASP A 546 -16.57 -27.89 -9.92
CA ASP A 546 -15.49 -28.68 -9.28
C ASP A 546 -14.53 -27.82 -8.43
N GLU A 547 -14.35 -26.55 -8.81
CA GLU A 547 -13.43 -25.58 -8.18
C GLU A 547 -14.09 -24.79 -7.04
N ARG A 548 -15.41 -24.91 -6.80
CA ARG A 548 -16.11 -24.12 -5.77
C ARG A 548 -16.09 -24.74 -4.36
N LEU A 549 -16.20 -23.88 -3.35
CA LEU A 549 -16.43 -24.24 -1.95
C LEU A 549 -17.86 -24.72 -1.70
N HIS A 550 -18.05 -25.47 -0.62
CA HIS A 550 -19.36 -26.04 -0.28
C HIS A 550 -20.31 -25.11 0.49
N GLY A 551 -19.84 -23.93 0.91
CA GLY A 551 -20.54 -23.05 1.85
C GLY A 551 -20.20 -23.34 3.31
N GLY A 552 -20.71 -22.51 4.21
CA GLY A 552 -20.46 -22.55 5.66
C GLY A 552 -21.72 -22.70 6.50
N ASP A 553 -21.56 -22.62 7.83
CA ASP A 553 -22.67 -22.75 8.79
C ASP A 553 -23.56 -21.49 8.78
N PHE A 554 -24.54 -21.48 7.86
CA PHE A 554 -25.56 -20.44 7.73
C PHE A 554 -27.00 -21.00 7.73
N ASP A 555 -27.20 -22.30 7.97
CA ASP A 555 -28.54 -22.94 7.93
C ASP A 555 -29.55 -22.28 8.88
N ASN A 556 -29.07 -21.74 10.00
CA ASN A 556 -29.88 -21.05 11.00
C ASN A 556 -30.08 -19.54 10.73
N VAL A 557 -29.44 -18.98 9.69
CA VAL A 557 -29.49 -17.54 9.37
C VAL A 557 -30.68 -17.24 8.48
N LYS A 558 -31.64 -16.51 9.05
CA LYS A 558 -32.84 -16.01 8.39
C LYS A 558 -32.52 -14.77 7.57
N SER A 559 -33.22 -14.65 6.45
CA SER A 559 -33.19 -13.43 5.64
C SER A 559 -33.89 -12.26 6.32
N VAL A 560 -33.70 -11.05 5.80
CA VAL A 560 -34.47 -9.87 6.23
C VAL A 560 -35.98 -10.09 6.14
N ILE A 561 -36.48 -10.77 5.11
CA ILE A 561 -37.92 -11.05 4.94
C ILE A 561 -38.43 -12.11 5.91
N GLN A 562 -37.65 -13.15 6.18
CA GLN A 562 -37.98 -14.15 7.20
C GLN A 562 -37.96 -13.54 8.61
N MET A 563 -37.09 -12.56 8.85
CA MET A 563 -37.07 -11.77 10.08
C MET A 563 -38.26 -10.80 10.16
N ASP A 564 -38.66 -10.13 9.06
CA ASP A 564 -39.85 -9.28 9.01
C ASP A 564 -41.12 -10.07 9.38
N GLN A 565 -41.25 -11.29 8.87
CA GLN A 565 -42.34 -12.21 9.21
C GLN A 565 -42.32 -12.63 10.70
N GLN A 566 -41.14 -12.79 11.29
CA GLN A 566 -40.97 -13.15 12.70
C GLN A 566 -41.26 -11.98 13.65
N VAL A 567 -40.79 -10.77 13.33
CA VAL A 567 -41.04 -9.56 14.12
C VAL A 567 -42.51 -9.12 14.03
N GLY A 568 -43.15 -9.39 12.88
CA GLY A 568 -44.52 -9.04 12.61
C GLY A 568 -44.63 -7.65 11.97
N ILE A 569 -45.49 -7.55 10.96
CA ILE A 569 -45.69 -6.30 10.21
C ILE A 569 -46.73 -5.45 10.94
N SER A 570 -46.31 -4.28 11.39
CA SER A 570 -47.15 -3.34 12.13
C SER A 570 -48.02 -2.48 11.21
N THR A 571 -49.18 -2.07 11.71
CA THR A 571 -50.00 -0.97 11.18
C THR A 571 -50.10 0.21 12.15
N GLU A 572 -49.46 0.12 13.32
CA GLU A 572 -49.54 1.13 14.38
C GLU A 572 -48.98 2.49 13.94
N PRO A 573 -49.51 3.62 14.44
CA PRO A 573 -49.12 4.96 13.97
C PRO A 573 -47.67 5.32 14.32
N GLU A 574 -47.16 4.85 15.46
CA GLU A 574 -45.82 5.14 15.99
C GLU A 574 -44.68 4.80 15.01
N PHE A 575 -43.58 5.56 15.06
CA PHE A 575 -42.35 5.28 14.31
C PHE A 575 -41.38 4.47 15.17
N ASP A 576 -41.20 3.21 14.78
CA ASP A 576 -40.20 2.31 15.35
C ASP A 576 -39.40 1.69 14.19
N PRO A 577 -38.12 2.06 13.98
CA PRO A 577 -37.31 1.57 12.87
C PRO A 577 -36.95 0.07 12.99
N THR A 578 -37.21 -0.56 14.14
CA THR A 578 -37.02 -2.01 14.35
C THR A 578 -38.22 -2.84 13.90
N LYS A 579 -39.41 -2.23 13.78
CA LYS A 579 -40.66 -2.90 13.39
C LYS A 579 -41.01 -2.58 11.93
N PRO A 580 -41.09 -3.57 11.02
CA PRO A 580 -41.54 -3.33 9.65
C PRO A 580 -43.00 -2.85 9.67
N LYS A 581 -43.30 -1.73 9.02
CA LYS A 581 -44.65 -1.16 8.94
C LYS A 581 -45.22 -1.26 7.54
N MET A 582 -46.48 -1.69 7.40
CA MET A 582 -47.18 -1.74 6.12
C MET A 582 -47.62 -0.33 5.67
N CYS A 583 -47.41 -0.01 4.40
CA CYS A 583 -47.93 1.22 3.80
C CYS A 583 -49.45 1.11 3.57
N THR A 584 -50.22 1.81 4.39
CA THR A 584 -51.70 1.85 4.38
C THR A 584 -52.32 2.41 3.10
N THR A 585 -51.55 3.01 2.20
CA THR A 585 -52.03 3.53 0.91
C THR A 585 -52.04 2.48 -0.21
N CYS A 586 -51.18 1.47 -0.14
CA CYS A 586 -51.10 0.44 -1.19
C CYS A 586 -51.19 -0.99 -0.70
N GLU A 587 -50.96 -1.27 0.59
CA GLU A 587 -51.01 -2.60 1.18
C GLU A 587 -50.10 -3.64 0.47
N LEU A 588 -49.10 -3.16 -0.28
CA LEU A 588 -48.16 -3.96 -1.08
C LEU A 588 -46.70 -3.71 -0.72
N ARG A 589 -46.40 -2.66 0.06
CA ARG A 589 -45.05 -2.24 0.43
C ARG A 589 -44.91 -1.96 1.90
N LEU A 590 -43.68 -2.11 2.39
CA LEU A 590 -43.28 -1.53 3.67
C LEU A 590 -43.13 -0.01 3.53
N CYS A 591 -43.30 0.72 4.63
CA CYS A 591 -42.95 2.12 4.70
C CYS A 591 -41.43 2.30 4.69
N ASP A 592 -40.96 3.29 3.94
CA ASP A 592 -39.56 3.60 3.73
C ASP A 592 -39.24 5.11 3.90
N CYS A 593 -40.30 5.93 4.04
CA CYS A 593 -40.27 7.38 4.22
C CYS A 593 -41.22 7.82 5.35
N ILE A 594 -40.87 8.92 6.01
CA ILE A 594 -41.65 9.60 7.06
C ILE A 594 -41.93 11.06 6.65
N ILE A 595 -43.14 11.54 6.90
CA ILE A 595 -43.58 12.91 6.64
C ILE A 595 -43.34 13.75 7.89
N ARG A 596 -42.74 14.93 7.76
CA ARG A 596 -42.63 15.91 8.85
C ARG A 596 -43.65 17.06 8.65
N PRO A 597 -44.20 17.63 9.73
CA PRO A 597 -43.90 17.36 11.16
C PRO A 597 -44.78 16.28 11.82
N CYS A 598 -45.67 15.60 11.09
CA CYS A 598 -46.70 14.73 11.68
C CYS A 598 -46.30 13.26 11.87
N ASP A 599 -45.09 12.88 11.46
CA ASP A 599 -44.45 11.58 11.65
C ASP A 599 -45.19 10.35 11.09
N HIS A 600 -46.17 10.58 10.21
CA HIS A 600 -46.84 9.53 9.43
C HIS A 600 -45.90 8.93 8.38
N GLN A 601 -45.97 7.61 8.23
CA GLN A 601 -45.02 6.81 7.44
C GLN A 601 -45.70 6.22 6.21
N PHE A 602 -45.01 6.25 5.08
CA PHE A 602 -45.49 5.77 3.78
C PHE A 602 -44.37 5.08 3.00
N CYS A 603 -44.71 4.38 1.91
CA CYS A 603 -43.72 4.01 0.91
C CYS A 603 -43.52 5.16 -0.10
N ASN A 604 -42.29 5.32 -0.59
CA ASN A 604 -41.83 6.40 -1.45
C ASN A 604 -42.61 6.45 -2.77
N VAL A 605 -43.04 5.28 -3.25
CA VAL A 605 -43.85 5.14 -4.48
C VAL A 605 -45.25 5.75 -4.31
N CYS A 606 -45.89 5.54 -3.16
CA CYS A 606 -47.18 6.16 -2.87
C CYS A 606 -47.02 7.67 -2.67
N ILE A 607 -46.01 8.09 -1.90
CA ILE A 607 -45.92 9.48 -1.50
C ILE A 607 -45.54 10.42 -2.66
N LYS A 608 -44.64 9.98 -3.55
CA LYS A 608 -44.33 10.71 -4.80
C LYS A 608 -45.53 10.84 -5.73
N ARG A 609 -46.37 9.80 -5.82
CA ARG A 609 -47.61 9.88 -6.61
C ARG A 609 -48.59 10.90 -6.03
N ILE A 610 -48.70 10.95 -4.70
CA ILE A 610 -49.58 11.92 -4.02
C ILE A 610 -49.07 13.35 -4.22
N GLU A 611 -47.77 13.59 -3.99
CA GLU A 611 -47.13 14.89 -4.26
C GLU A 611 -47.33 15.33 -5.72
N GLN A 612 -47.18 14.41 -6.68
CA GLN A 612 -47.41 14.70 -8.11
C GLN A 612 -48.86 15.07 -8.40
N ASN A 613 -49.83 14.32 -7.88
CA ASN A 613 -51.25 14.58 -8.10
C ASN A 613 -51.70 15.93 -7.50
N SER A 614 -51.15 16.36 -6.35
CA SER A 614 -51.44 17.68 -5.78
C SER A 614 -50.88 18.86 -6.59
N ASN A 615 -49.92 18.60 -7.49
CA ASN A 615 -49.28 19.65 -8.30
C ASN A 615 -49.96 19.90 -9.66
N GLU A 616 -50.96 19.10 -10.08
CA GLU A 616 -51.65 19.33 -11.37
C GLU A 616 -52.49 20.63 -11.37
N ASP A 617 -52.89 21.12 -10.19
CA ASP A 617 -53.77 22.29 -10.01
C ASP A 617 -53.05 23.62 -9.69
N SER A 618 -51.72 23.64 -9.50
CA SER A 618 -51.02 24.85 -9.00
C SER A 618 -49.72 25.21 -9.73
N ALA A 619 -49.69 26.42 -10.31
CA ALA A 619 -48.56 26.95 -11.11
C ALA A 619 -47.49 27.69 -10.29
N SER A 620 -47.43 27.47 -8.98
CA SER A 620 -46.58 28.19 -8.01
C SER A 620 -45.40 27.35 -7.53
N ALA A 621 -44.23 27.99 -7.36
CA ALA A 621 -42.96 27.31 -7.07
C ALA A 621 -42.82 26.75 -5.62
N HIS A 622 -43.86 26.84 -4.80
CA HIS A 622 -43.92 26.25 -3.46
C HIS A 622 -44.93 25.09 -3.46
N ARG A 623 -44.46 23.89 -3.15
CA ARG A 623 -45.22 22.64 -3.20
C ARG A 623 -46.03 22.44 -1.92
N GLU A 624 -47.16 23.11 -1.83
CA GLU A 624 -48.09 22.98 -0.70
C GLU A 624 -48.98 21.74 -0.91
N TRP A 625 -48.73 20.69 -0.13
CA TRP A 625 -49.58 19.50 -0.08
C TRP A 625 -49.65 18.96 1.35
N ASN A 626 -50.73 18.22 1.64
CA ASN A 626 -51.08 17.78 2.99
C ASN A 626 -50.83 16.28 3.20
N CYS A 627 -50.52 15.91 4.44
CA CYS A 627 -50.36 14.52 4.86
C CYS A 627 -51.66 13.72 4.64
N PRO A 628 -51.63 12.58 3.92
CA PRO A 628 -52.83 11.78 3.63
C PRO A 628 -53.55 11.20 4.86
N THR A 629 -52.89 11.14 6.02
CA THR A 629 -53.46 10.58 7.25
C THR A 629 -54.06 11.62 8.19
N CYS A 630 -53.48 12.82 8.27
CA CYS A 630 -53.85 13.83 9.27
C CYS A 630 -54.08 15.25 8.70
N ASP A 631 -54.08 15.39 7.37
CA ASP A 631 -54.31 16.64 6.62
C ASP A 631 -53.38 17.82 7.01
N SER A 632 -52.29 17.53 7.73
CA SER A 632 -51.30 18.54 8.13
C SER A 632 -50.37 18.85 6.97
N MET A 633 -50.11 20.14 6.72
CA MET A 633 -49.18 20.62 5.69
C MET A 633 -47.80 19.96 5.83
N VAL A 634 -47.28 19.40 4.73
CA VAL A 634 -45.99 18.71 4.71
C VAL A 634 -44.84 19.72 4.61
N SER A 635 -43.88 19.64 5.53
CA SER A 635 -42.65 20.45 5.43
C SER A 635 -41.56 19.75 4.62
N HIS A 636 -41.39 18.44 4.81
CA HIS A 636 -40.54 17.58 3.99
C HIS A 636 -40.90 16.10 4.18
N VAL A 637 -40.40 15.26 3.26
CA VAL A 637 -40.43 13.81 3.36
C VAL A 637 -38.99 13.33 3.57
N ALA A 638 -38.72 12.67 4.69
CA ALA A 638 -37.43 12.06 4.98
C ALA A 638 -37.50 10.57 4.65
N GLY A 639 -36.55 10.06 3.86
CA GLY A 639 -36.33 8.62 3.77
C GLY A 639 -35.73 8.08 5.07
N PHE A 640 -35.90 6.79 5.32
CA PHE A 640 -35.14 6.05 6.34
C PHE A 640 -34.73 4.63 5.85
N SER A 641 -35.34 4.12 4.78
CA SER A 641 -35.07 2.80 4.22
C SER A 641 -35.00 2.82 2.69
N ALA A 642 -34.37 1.81 2.10
CA ALA A 642 -34.58 1.45 0.71
C ALA A 642 -36.01 0.90 0.48
N PRO A 643 -36.62 1.10 -0.72
CA PRO A 643 -37.98 0.64 -1.00
C PRO A 643 -38.12 -0.88 -1.03
N MET A 644 -39.27 -1.41 -0.59
CA MET A 644 -39.50 -2.86 -0.52
C MET A 644 -40.99 -3.23 -0.57
N ASN A 645 -41.30 -4.37 -1.17
CA ASN A 645 -42.63 -4.97 -1.09
C ASN A 645 -42.84 -5.69 0.25
N LEU A 646 -44.07 -6.09 0.55
CA LEU A 646 -44.33 -6.95 1.71
C LEU A 646 -43.77 -8.38 1.49
N PRO A 647 -43.42 -9.11 2.57
CA PRO A 647 -43.15 -10.54 2.52
C PRO A 647 -44.20 -11.32 1.71
N GLY A 648 -43.77 -11.98 0.64
CA GLY A 648 -44.64 -12.70 -0.30
C GLY A 648 -45.01 -11.93 -1.58
N GLU A 649 -44.97 -10.60 -1.54
CA GLU A 649 -45.27 -9.70 -2.69
C GLU A 649 -44.01 -9.29 -3.47
N GLU A 650 -42.83 -9.78 -3.09
CA GLU A 650 -41.55 -9.53 -3.77
C GLU A 650 -41.32 -10.17 -5.17
N PRO A 651 -42.02 -11.23 -5.66
CA PRO A 651 -41.59 -11.93 -6.88
C PRO A 651 -41.47 -11.04 -8.12
N LEU A 652 -40.24 -10.79 -8.58
CA LEU A 652 -40.03 -10.27 -9.92
C LEU A 652 -40.54 -11.31 -10.93
N ARG A 653 -41.35 -10.85 -11.89
CA ARG A 653 -41.90 -11.66 -12.99
C ARG A 653 -41.60 -10.99 -14.33
N VAL A 654 -40.36 -10.54 -14.51
CA VAL A 654 -39.92 -9.77 -15.67
C VAL A 654 -38.80 -10.53 -16.39
N LYS A 655 -38.83 -10.54 -17.73
CA LYS A 655 -37.72 -11.08 -18.53
C LYS A 655 -36.61 -10.05 -18.56
N VAL A 656 -35.41 -10.42 -18.13
CA VAL A 656 -34.26 -9.52 -18.08
C VAL A 656 -33.20 -9.91 -19.11
N PRO A 657 -32.45 -8.95 -19.68
CA PRO A 657 -31.25 -9.25 -20.43
C PRO A 657 -30.16 -9.69 -19.44
N VAL A 658 -29.50 -10.81 -19.75
CA VAL A 658 -28.39 -11.34 -18.97
C VAL A 658 -27.15 -11.40 -19.84
N ASN A 659 -26.15 -10.63 -19.44
CA ASN A 659 -24.83 -10.62 -20.04
C ASN A 659 -23.99 -11.75 -19.42
N VAL A 660 -23.12 -12.38 -20.18
CA VAL A 660 -22.14 -13.33 -19.62
C VAL A 660 -20.84 -12.56 -19.38
N LEU A 661 -20.29 -12.62 -18.16
CA LEU A 661 -19.03 -11.95 -17.85
C LEU A 661 -17.84 -12.77 -18.36
N GLU A 662 -16.93 -12.11 -19.06
CA GLU A 662 -15.58 -12.65 -19.28
C GLU A 662 -14.79 -12.50 -17.98
N ILE A 663 -14.32 -13.62 -17.42
CA ILE A 663 -13.24 -13.62 -16.44
C ILE A 663 -11.95 -13.81 -17.23
N GLU A 664 -11.01 -12.87 -17.12
CA GLU A 664 -9.70 -12.90 -17.82
C GLU A 664 -8.71 -13.97 -17.25
N ASP A 665 -9.22 -15.14 -16.84
CA ASP A 665 -8.51 -16.39 -16.52
C ASP A 665 -8.18 -17.20 -17.79
N GLY A 666 -8.01 -16.53 -18.93
CA GLY A 666 -7.49 -17.11 -20.18
C GLY A 666 -8.25 -18.31 -20.80
N ARG A 667 -9.51 -18.60 -20.41
CA ARG A 667 -10.23 -19.84 -20.80
C ARG A 667 -11.57 -19.62 -21.51
N VAL A 668 -11.47 -19.41 -22.83
CA VAL A 668 -12.51 -19.48 -23.89
C VAL A 668 -13.49 -18.30 -23.95
N ARG A 669 -13.52 -17.63 -25.12
CA ARG A 669 -14.47 -16.56 -25.50
C ARG A 669 -15.90 -17.06 -25.64
N PHE A 670 -16.90 -16.23 -25.29
CA PHE A 670 -18.29 -16.44 -25.68
C PHE A 670 -19.02 -15.12 -26.02
N GLU A 671 -19.76 -15.13 -27.13
CA GLU A 671 -20.17 -13.92 -27.87
C GLU A 671 -21.69 -13.63 -27.80
N SER A 672 -22.36 -13.82 -26.66
CA SER A 672 -23.83 -13.65 -26.62
C SER A 672 -24.45 -13.18 -25.30
N VAL A 673 -25.37 -12.21 -25.42
CA VAL A 673 -26.37 -11.86 -24.39
C VAL A 673 -27.49 -12.90 -24.43
N GLN A 674 -27.83 -13.50 -23.29
CA GLN A 674 -28.96 -14.42 -23.16
C GLN A 674 -30.15 -13.71 -22.48
N LYS A 675 -31.38 -14.04 -22.87
CA LYS A 675 -32.60 -13.55 -22.21
C LYS A 675 -33.19 -14.65 -21.35
N THR A 676 -33.06 -14.53 -20.04
CA THR A 676 -33.66 -15.48 -19.09
C THR A 676 -34.95 -14.91 -18.48
N ARG A 677 -35.68 -15.78 -17.79
CA ARG A 677 -36.82 -15.39 -16.95
C ARG A 677 -36.37 -15.55 -15.51
N ILE A 678 -36.35 -14.44 -14.78
CA ILE A 678 -36.27 -14.42 -13.31
C ILE A 678 -37.69 -14.57 -12.75
#